data_AF-A0A970YDB6-F1
#
_entry.id   AF-A0A970YDB6-F1
#
_cell.length_a   1.000
_cell.length_b   1.000
_cell.length_c   1.000
_cell.angle_alpha   90.00
_cell.angle_beta   90.00
_cell.angle_gamma   90.00
#
_symmetry.space_group_name_H-M   'P 1'
#
loop_
_entity.id
_entity.type
_entity.pdbx_description
1 polymer ?
#
loop_
_entity_poly.entity_id
_entity_poly.type
_entity_poly.pdbx_seq_one_letter_code
_entity_poly.pdbx_strand_id
1 'polypeptide(L)'
;MHADINESALPARTGRFVSRAAGLVTALQRLPSVLLTLLAVVFIAHTVLFAASGVPWLEAFLRALRRTFVYLSRLAVGDLGATATGTFGSAAQPVAAVLPEMASKSLGLLAAAIAFAALLGVPLGLAASLRRHAPSSRLVVLLSVVGVSLPSFFLAFLLQLAAVQGTRLLGQRLLPVGGFGWDAHLVLPTLVLAARPLAQITRVSFIALSQTLERDFIRTAHGKGLPPATILTRHLLRNAAIPILTTVGVSVRFALSSLPVVEYFFGWPGLGAGLLRALSRGDDSLTVSLVLTLGLIFVLTNLVLESSYRLVDPQLRQPVGRVSTDVAISLRDALTSLPADLRDWLRSLAGLLPGRGAAPRRIAPEVEVLPHEARRRRARLRLALGNVEFVLGTLLVLGLIALVLFGPQLAPQSPYTTRGVTFKDGVLSVPPFAPGGEFPWGTDKLGRDLLSLIMAGAQQTLVVAAAVVAARLAVGMLLGLLGGWHQGGRLDRFLTGLSETVAAFPALLLAMALILALGIRRGLPPFIIGLALVGWGEVMQYVRAETIALRPRPFIEGAVATGVRPLRLIVTHVVPNLVPGLISLAALEMGSVLMLLGELGFLGIFIGGGFSAEMIVDQLWAYSDVPEWGALLSNLRETARAYPWTALYPGLAFFGAILGFNLFGEGLRRLVDQIGLNVSRLVNRYTVLVLVLVLVGGRWAEDNLGSVAVYRRQAAQFSGAAALAQAQALTAPEIQGRALGSPGAEAAAQYIADQFHDLGLQAAGEGFTYFQNQTRSYLGLDAVPSLALDDGGPEAVYRQDYAEYAAAFSTAGLAEGPVRFLAFGDLTEAPGSFGPRHSYLALRHADFTGQVVLVLSEEQAQLLERVTVGGILIVAPDAQVLQRRRTLSPRSPMSVGYAQPAGGRPVLRVSEALADRLLAGSGETVAGLRARAEGLGLDEVLDLPLGTQARVRVPATVQERVPALNVIGHLPGVSAEYDSGLIVVLAQYDGPPLGPGEEHYPGASANAAGVATLLEIIRTFRDSGYQPYKTFLFVAYSGEGYGPLGAVYPPVVKDLLTAKAGFSNAFQIEAVVDLRALGAGEGDGLVIATGGNRRLAEEFETAARQTGVATTRAREQAELLLSFDDDAPTAPSRGPSPLSIGWDGAAALAGMPTDTAAALSADKLEDAGRAIALALMKMGRDTSQ
;
A
#
# COMPACT_ATOMS: atom_id res chain seq x y z
N MET A 1 41.34 -39.72 -42.10
CA MET A 1 42.80 -39.74 -41.90
C MET A 1 43.24 -38.34 -41.49
N HIS A 2 43.26 -38.04 -40.18
CA HIS A 2 44.09 -37.00 -39.57
C HIS A 2 44.19 -37.27 -38.07
N ALA A 3 45.41 -37.08 -37.58
CA ALA A 3 46.05 -37.80 -36.49
C ALA A 3 45.51 -37.49 -35.08
N ASP A 4 45.45 -38.56 -34.28
CA ASP A 4 45.53 -38.51 -32.82
C ASP A 4 46.80 -37.77 -32.39
N ILE A 5 46.65 -36.69 -31.62
CA ILE A 5 47.75 -36.13 -30.83
C ILE A 5 47.43 -36.37 -29.37
N ASN A 6 48.26 -37.25 -28.81
CA ASN A 6 48.27 -37.73 -27.45
C ASN A 6 48.85 -36.62 -26.52
N GLU A 7 48.00 -35.77 -25.94
CA GLU A 7 48.42 -34.83 -24.89
C GLU A 7 48.46 -35.52 -23.51
N SER A 8 49.48 -36.35 -23.30
CA SER A 8 49.82 -36.87 -21.97
C SER A 8 51.25 -36.48 -21.61
N ALA A 9 51.44 -35.25 -21.10
CA ALA A 9 52.47 -34.87 -20.11
C ALA A 9 52.68 -33.34 -20.11
N LEU A 10 51.96 -32.63 -19.24
CA LEU A 10 52.38 -31.30 -18.78
C LEU A 10 52.52 -31.31 -17.25
N PRO A 11 53.62 -30.77 -16.69
CA PRO A 11 53.91 -30.88 -15.27
C PRO A 11 52.87 -30.16 -14.41
N ALA A 12 52.45 -30.77 -13.30
CA ALA A 12 51.38 -30.33 -12.41
C ALA A 12 51.50 -28.89 -11.81
N ARG A 13 52.60 -28.17 -12.09
CA ARG A 13 52.80 -26.76 -11.71
C ARG A 13 52.24 -25.75 -12.72
N THR A 14 52.18 -26.04 -14.03
CA THR A 14 51.65 -25.11 -15.05
C THR A 14 50.11 -25.11 -15.11
N GLY A 15 49.45 -26.21 -14.73
CA GLY A 15 47.99 -26.31 -14.66
C GLY A 15 47.33 -25.35 -13.64
N ARG A 16 48.06 -24.93 -12.58
CA ARG A 16 47.54 -23.93 -11.62
C ARG A 16 47.53 -22.51 -12.19
N PHE A 17 48.52 -22.14 -13.01
CA PHE A 17 48.60 -20.82 -13.64
C PHE A 17 47.54 -20.65 -14.73
N VAL A 18 47.39 -21.65 -15.59
CA VAL A 18 46.34 -21.69 -16.64
C VAL A 18 44.93 -21.67 -16.01
N SER A 19 44.74 -22.33 -14.86
CA SER A 19 43.44 -22.31 -14.16
C SER A 19 43.06 -20.96 -13.55
N ARG A 20 44.03 -20.17 -13.08
CA ARG A 20 43.79 -18.81 -12.57
C ARG A 20 43.48 -17.83 -13.71
N ALA A 21 44.19 -17.97 -14.84
CA ALA A 21 43.95 -17.16 -16.04
C ALA A 21 42.56 -17.43 -16.66
N ALA A 22 42.14 -18.69 -16.76
CA ALA A 22 40.81 -19.05 -17.28
C ALA A 22 39.65 -18.52 -16.41
N GLY A 23 39.83 -18.52 -15.08
CA GLY A 23 38.88 -17.92 -14.14
C GLY A 23 38.78 -16.39 -14.28
N LEU A 24 39.92 -15.72 -14.48
CA LEU A 24 39.97 -14.28 -14.72
C LEU A 24 39.27 -13.89 -16.03
N VAL A 25 39.52 -14.63 -17.12
CA VAL A 25 38.94 -14.37 -18.45
C VAL A 25 37.41 -14.48 -18.45
N THR A 26 36.86 -15.47 -17.75
CA THR A 26 35.40 -15.63 -17.66
C THR A 26 34.75 -14.62 -16.70
N ALA A 27 35.45 -14.20 -15.65
CA ALA A 27 35.00 -13.06 -14.83
C ALA A 27 34.97 -11.76 -15.65
N LEU A 28 35.99 -11.52 -16.47
CA LEU A 28 36.05 -10.42 -17.44
C LEU A 28 34.91 -10.47 -18.46
N GLN A 29 34.55 -11.66 -18.96
CA GLN A 29 33.42 -11.86 -19.88
C GLN A 29 32.05 -11.56 -19.26
N ARG A 30 31.93 -11.62 -17.92
CA ARG A 30 30.68 -11.32 -17.18
C ARG A 30 30.52 -9.84 -16.85
N LEU A 31 31.59 -9.04 -16.88
CA LEU A 31 31.53 -7.61 -16.53
C LEU A 31 30.44 -6.83 -17.29
N PRO A 32 30.24 -7.00 -18.62
CA PRO A 32 29.20 -6.28 -19.34
C PRO A 32 27.79 -6.61 -18.83
N SER A 33 27.50 -7.88 -18.54
CA SER A 33 26.20 -8.28 -17.97
C SER A 33 26.00 -7.73 -16.55
N VAL A 34 27.08 -7.66 -15.77
CA VAL A 34 27.05 -7.08 -14.41
C VAL A 34 26.75 -5.58 -14.48
N LEU A 35 27.46 -4.84 -15.32
CA LEU A 35 27.24 -3.41 -15.54
C LEU A 35 25.81 -3.14 -16.04
N LEU A 36 25.30 -3.93 -16.98
CA LEU A 36 23.93 -3.83 -17.47
C LEU A 36 22.90 -4.10 -16.37
N THR A 37 23.16 -5.09 -15.51
CA THR A 37 22.29 -5.41 -14.38
C THR A 37 22.23 -4.25 -13.39
N LEU A 38 23.37 -3.69 -13.00
CA LEU A 38 23.44 -2.56 -12.08
C LEU A 38 22.79 -1.30 -12.68
N LEU A 39 22.98 -1.06 -13.98
CA LEU A 39 22.30 0.02 -14.71
C LEU A 39 20.78 -0.15 -14.67
N ALA A 40 20.29 -1.35 -14.97
CA ALA A 40 18.87 -1.65 -14.93
C ALA A 40 18.31 -1.53 -13.50
N VAL A 41 19.11 -1.86 -12.48
CA VAL A 41 18.73 -1.68 -11.07
C VAL A 41 18.48 -0.21 -10.75
N VAL A 42 19.40 0.68 -11.12
CA VAL A 42 19.23 2.14 -10.94
C VAL A 42 18.03 2.67 -11.71
N PHE A 43 17.86 2.20 -12.95
CA PHE A 43 16.75 2.63 -13.81
C PHE A 43 15.38 2.25 -13.26
N ILE A 44 15.23 0.98 -12.85
CA ILE A 44 13.98 0.48 -12.27
C ILE A 44 13.70 1.20 -10.94
N ALA A 45 14.72 1.42 -10.10
CA ALA A 45 14.54 2.14 -8.83
C ALA A 45 13.95 3.55 -9.06
N HIS A 46 14.54 4.35 -9.96
CA HIS A 46 13.98 5.67 -10.31
C HIS A 46 12.58 5.59 -10.90
N THR A 47 12.32 4.61 -11.77
CA THR A 47 11.00 4.45 -12.41
C THR A 47 9.93 4.21 -11.36
N VAL A 48 10.20 3.32 -10.41
CA VAL A 48 9.27 2.97 -9.34
C VAL A 48 9.10 4.14 -8.37
N LEU A 49 10.17 4.88 -8.03
CA LEU A 49 10.08 6.07 -7.18
C LEU A 49 9.23 7.17 -7.81
N PHE A 50 9.46 7.51 -9.08
CA PHE A 50 8.63 8.49 -9.77
C PHE A 50 7.17 8.04 -9.86
N ALA A 51 6.91 6.77 -10.16
CA ALA A 51 5.55 6.25 -10.18
C ALA A 51 4.90 6.29 -8.78
N ALA A 52 5.65 6.00 -7.71
CA ALA A 52 5.19 6.11 -6.32
C ALA A 52 4.89 7.55 -5.89
N SER A 53 5.59 8.54 -6.45
CA SER A 53 5.28 9.97 -6.26
C SER A 53 4.02 10.45 -7.03
N GLY A 54 3.31 9.54 -7.71
CA GLY A 54 2.07 9.84 -8.44
C GLY A 54 2.26 10.27 -9.90
N VAL A 55 3.48 10.20 -10.44
CA VAL A 55 3.75 10.49 -11.85
C VAL A 55 3.21 9.34 -12.73
N PRO A 56 2.48 9.62 -13.83
CA PRO A 56 2.02 8.57 -14.74
C PRO A 56 3.16 7.68 -15.26
N TRP A 57 2.94 6.37 -15.41
CA TRP A 57 3.99 5.39 -15.73
C TRP A 57 4.87 5.72 -16.94
N LEU A 58 4.30 6.26 -18.01
CA LEU A 58 5.06 6.66 -19.20
C LEU A 58 6.00 7.83 -18.89
N GLU A 59 5.51 8.85 -18.19
CA GLU A 59 6.33 9.98 -17.76
C GLU A 59 7.38 9.55 -16.73
N ALA A 60 7.01 8.71 -15.77
CA ALA A 60 7.93 8.16 -14.77
C ALA A 60 9.09 7.42 -15.45
N PHE A 61 8.81 6.60 -16.47
CA PHE A 61 9.82 5.92 -17.27
C PHE A 61 10.78 6.90 -17.98
N LEU A 62 10.24 7.92 -18.65
CA LEU A 62 11.05 8.90 -19.37
C LEU A 62 11.90 9.75 -18.41
N ARG A 63 11.34 10.20 -17.28
CA ARG A 63 12.06 10.92 -16.22
C ARG A 63 13.15 10.04 -15.59
N ALA A 64 12.84 8.77 -15.33
CA ALA A 64 13.80 7.80 -14.81
C ALA A 64 14.99 7.59 -15.75
N LEU A 65 14.77 7.58 -17.07
CA LEU A 65 15.84 7.46 -18.05
C LEU A 65 16.82 8.64 -17.94
N ARG A 66 16.29 9.87 -17.90
CA ARG A 66 17.09 11.10 -17.73
C ARG A 66 17.81 11.10 -16.39
N ARG A 67 17.11 10.77 -15.29
CA ARG A 67 17.67 10.78 -13.93
C ARG A 67 18.76 9.73 -13.75
N THR A 68 18.59 8.55 -14.36
CA THR A 68 19.61 7.49 -14.37
C THR A 68 20.91 7.98 -15.04
N PHE A 69 20.81 8.68 -16.18
CA PHE A 69 21.99 9.24 -16.84
C PHE A 69 22.71 10.28 -15.97
N VAL A 70 21.94 11.18 -15.33
CA VAL A 70 22.50 12.18 -14.39
C VAL A 70 23.17 11.49 -13.20
N TYR A 71 22.52 10.51 -12.59
CA TYR A 71 23.07 9.76 -11.47
C TYR A 71 24.40 9.08 -11.84
N LEU A 72 24.49 8.45 -13.03
CA LEU A 72 25.74 7.85 -13.51
C LEU A 72 26.85 8.87 -13.76
N SER A 73 26.50 10.05 -14.29
CA SER A 73 27.48 11.12 -14.50
C SER A 73 28.06 11.64 -13.18
N ARG A 74 27.25 11.73 -12.12
CA ARG A 74 27.70 12.10 -10.76
C ARG A 74 28.52 10.99 -10.11
N LEU A 75 28.06 9.74 -10.25
CA LEU A 75 28.77 8.55 -9.77
C LEU A 75 30.19 8.45 -10.35
N ALA A 76 30.38 8.85 -11.61
CA ALA A 76 31.69 8.84 -12.27
C ALA A 76 32.70 9.81 -11.62
N VAL A 77 32.23 10.84 -10.91
CA VAL A 77 33.05 11.82 -10.18
C VAL A 77 33.06 11.52 -8.67
N GLY A 78 32.40 10.44 -8.23
CA GLY A 78 32.31 10.04 -6.83
C GLY A 78 31.22 10.76 -6.02
N ASP A 79 30.34 11.50 -6.68
CA ASP A 79 29.19 12.16 -6.04
C ASP A 79 27.95 11.26 -6.07
N LEU A 80 27.50 10.82 -4.89
CA LEU A 80 26.29 10.01 -4.70
C LEU A 80 25.07 10.85 -4.29
N GLY A 81 25.22 12.18 -4.24
CA GLY A 81 24.23 13.10 -3.67
C GLY A 81 24.31 13.18 -2.14
N ALA A 82 23.38 13.95 -1.58
CA ALA A 82 23.19 14.11 -0.16
C ALA A 82 21.87 13.46 0.29
N THR A 83 21.84 13.04 1.54
CA THR A 83 20.63 12.57 2.23
C THR A 83 19.67 13.73 2.46
N ALA A 84 18.38 13.44 2.50
CA ALA A 84 17.36 14.39 2.91
C ALA A 84 17.54 14.78 4.39
N THR A 85 17.16 16.01 4.73
CA THR A 85 17.12 16.49 6.11
C THR A 85 16.13 15.64 6.91
N GLY A 86 16.48 15.28 8.15
CA GLY A 86 15.66 14.40 9.00
C GLY A 86 15.88 12.88 8.79
N THR A 87 16.61 12.45 7.76
CA THR A 87 16.84 10.99 7.53
C THR A 87 17.76 10.36 8.58
N PHE A 88 18.88 11.02 8.91
CA PHE A 88 19.84 10.57 9.94
C PHE A 88 20.15 11.64 10.99
N GLY A 89 19.41 12.74 10.97
CA GLY A 89 19.60 13.89 11.85
C GLY A 89 19.10 15.16 11.20
N SER A 90 19.26 16.30 11.88
CA SER A 90 18.72 17.60 11.45
C SER A 90 19.42 18.18 10.22
N ALA A 91 20.57 17.64 9.79
CA ALA A 91 21.34 18.13 8.65
C ALA A 91 21.50 17.07 7.57
N ALA A 92 21.45 17.50 6.30
CA ALA A 92 21.77 16.67 5.15
C ALA A 92 23.24 16.23 5.19
N GLN A 93 23.47 14.94 5.05
CA GLN A 93 24.82 14.35 5.00
C GLN A 93 25.12 13.78 3.61
N PRO A 94 26.36 13.89 3.10
CA PRO A 94 26.77 13.23 1.86
C PRO A 94 26.55 11.72 1.94
N VAL A 95 25.87 11.12 0.95
CA VAL A 95 25.59 9.68 0.93
C VAL A 95 26.88 8.86 0.94
N ALA A 96 27.94 9.37 0.28
CA ALA A 96 29.26 8.74 0.25
C ALA A 96 29.92 8.60 1.64
N ALA A 97 29.54 9.43 2.62
CA ALA A 97 30.08 9.36 3.98
C ALA A 97 29.38 8.27 4.81
N VAL A 98 28.07 8.10 4.64
CA VAL A 98 27.24 7.21 5.48
C VAL A 98 27.20 5.77 4.92
N LEU A 99 27.22 5.64 3.59
CA LEU A 99 27.02 4.36 2.90
C LEU A 99 28.04 3.27 3.26
N PRO A 100 29.38 3.53 3.33
CA PRO A 100 30.36 2.50 3.66
C PRO A 100 30.16 1.92 5.07
N GLU A 101 29.79 2.76 6.03
CA GLU A 101 29.54 2.34 7.41
C GLU A 101 28.35 1.37 7.47
N MET A 102 27.23 1.75 6.84
CA MET A 102 26.03 0.89 6.76
C MET A 102 26.33 -0.43 6.04
N ALA A 103 27.08 -0.37 4.94
CA ALA A 103 27.47 -1.56 4.17
C ALA A 103 28.31 -2.53 5.02
N SER A 104 29.27 -2.03 5.80
CA SER A 104 30.11 -2.86 6.66
C SER A 104 29.28 -3.61 7.72
N LYS A 105 28.29 -2.94 8.32
CA LYS A 105 27.40 -3.49 9.34
C LYS A 105 26.49 -4.57 8.78
N SER A 106 25.90 -4.35 7.60
CA SER A 106 25.08 -5.35 6.89
C SER A 106 25.90 -6.56 6.46
N LEU A 107 27.07 -6.32 5.86
CA LEU A 107 27.94 -7.41 5.37
C LEU A 107 28.46 -8.29 6.51
N GLY A 108 28.83 -7.70 7.65
CA GLY A 108 29.27 -8.49 8.80
C GLY A 108 28.14 -9.32 9.42
N LEU A 109 26.92 -8.78 9.51
CA LEU A 109 25.75 -9.55 9.95
C LEU A 109 25.43 -10.71 9.00
N LEU A 110 25.43 -10.44 7.69
CA LEU A 110 25.23 -11.45 6.65
C LEU A 110 26.30 -12.54 6.70
N ALA A 111 27.57 -12.16 6.82
CA ALA A 111 28.69 -13.10 6.91
C ALA A 111 28.59 -13.98 8.16
N ALA A 112 28.26 -13.39 9.33
CA ALA A 112 28.06 -14.13 10.57
C ALA A 112 26.92 -15.16 10.43
N ALA A 113 25.80 -14.77 9.82
CA ALA A 113 24.65 -15.65 9.63
C ALA A 113 24.96 -16.84 8.70
N ILE A 114 25.61 -16.58 7.56
CA ILE A 114 25.96 -17.62 6.59
C ILE A 114 27.05 -18.54 7.15
N ALA A 115 28.04 -17.99 7.86
CA ALA A 115 29.07 -18.79 8.53
C ALA A 115 28.44 -19.70 9.58
N PHE A 116 27.57 -19.17 10.45
CA PHE A 116 26.86 -19.96 11.45
C PHE A 116 26.01 -21.08 10.79
N ALA A 117 25.24 -20.73 9.77
CA ALA A 117 24.41 -21.67 9.04
C ALA A 117 25.21 -22.79 8.36
N ALA A 118 26.35 -22.48 7.75
CA ALA A 118 27.21 -23.47 7.09
C ALA A 118 27.94 -24.35 8.10
N LEU A 119 28.52 -23.74 9.15
CA LEU A 119 29.27 -24.44 10.19
C LEU A 119 28.41 -25.40 11.00
N LEU A 120 27.13 -25.09 11.20
CA LEU A 120 26.21 -25.97 11.91
C LEU A 120 25.43 -26.88 10.96
N GLY A 121 25.00 -26.37 9.80
CA GLY A 121 24.12 -27.10 8.88
C GLY A 121 24.80 -28.27 8.18
N VAL A 122 26.05 -28.11 7.71
CA VAL A 122 26.77 -29.21 7.05
C VAL A 122 27.01 -30.38 8.01
N PRO A 123 27.49 -30.17 9.27
CA PRO A 123 27.61 -31.25 10.24
C PRO A 123 26.28 -31.91 10.60
N LEU A 124 25.20 -31.15 10.78
CA LEU A 124 23.88 -31.72 11.06
C LEU A 124 23.39 -32.60 9.91
N GLY A 125 23.55 -32.14 8.66
CA GLY A 125 23.20 -32.92 7.47
C GLY A 125 24.05 -34.18 7.33
N LEU A 126 25.35 -34.11 7.64
CA LEU A 126 26.24 -35.25 7.67
C LEU A 126 25.83 -36.27 8.74
N ALA A 127 25.60 -35.82 9.97
CA ALA A 127 25.15 -36.69 11.07
C ALA A 127 23.84 -37.40 10.73
N ALA A 128 22.89 -36.69 10.11
CA ALA A 128 21.64 -37.25 9.63
C ALA A 128 21.84 -38.30 8.52
N SER A 129 22.78 -38.05 7.58
CA SER A 129 23.05 -38.93 6.44
C SER A 129 23.69 -40.26 6.86
N LEU A 130 24.56 -40.22 7.88
CA LEU A 130 25.18 -41.41 8.46
C LEU A 130 24.16 -42.30 9.20
N ARG A 131 23.05 -41.71 9.67
CA ARG A 131 21.93 -42.41 10.34
C ARG A 131 20.66 -42.41 9.49
N ARG A 132 20.77 -42.44 8.15
CA ARG A 132 19.64 -42.27 7.22
C ARG A 132 18.44 -43.20 7.46
N HIS A 133 18.65 -44.40 7.97
CA HIS A 133 17.58 -45.37 8.24
C HIS A 133 16.92 -45.21 9.62
N ALA A 134 17.49 -44.39 10.51
CA ALA A 134 16.94 -44.12 11.84
C ALA A 134 15.79 -43.09 11.78
N PRO A 135 14.82 -43.15 12.70
CA PRO A 135 13.75 -42.14 12.76
C PRO A 135 14.28 -40.71 12.98
N SER A 136 15.47 -40.56 13.56
CA SER A 136 16.15 -39.27 13.72
C SER A 136 16.45 -38.57 12.38
N SER A 137 16.58 -39.29 11.27
CA SER A 137 16.81 -38.67 9.95
C SER A 137 15.54 -37.99 9.41
N ARG A 138 14.36 -38.56 9.66
CA ARG A 138 13.06 -37.95 9.32
C ARG A 138 12.82 -36.68 10.11
N LEU A 139 13.26 -36.66 11.36
CA LEU A 139 13.17 -35.51 12.25
C LEU A 139 13.98 -34.33 11.72
N VAL A 140 15.16 -34.56 11.12
CA VAL A 140 15.98 -33.51 10.48
C VAL A 140 15.26 -32.90 9.29
N VAL A 141 14.58 -33.70 8.47
CA VAL A 141 13.83 -33.18 7.32
C VAL A 141 12.60 -32.39 7.78
N LEU A 142 11.84 -32.90 8.75
CA LEU A 142 10.70 -32.19 9.34
C LEU A 142 11.12 -30.85 9.97
N LEU A 143 12.17 -30.86 10.80
CA LEU A 143 12.72 -29.64 11.40
C LEU A 143 13.23 -28.66 10.35
N SER A 144 13.79 -29.14 9.23
CA SER A 144 14.21 -28.25 8.14
C SER A 144 13.02 -27.57 7.46
N VAL A 145 11.89 -28.26 7.29
CA VAL A 145 10.68 -27.66 6.72
C VAL A 145 10.09 -26.64 7.70
N VAL A 146 10.07 -26.95 9.00
CA VAL A 146 9.66 -26.01 10.05
C VAL A 146 10.54 -24.75 10.03
N GLY A 147 11.87 -24.91 9.99
CA GLY A 147 12.81 -23.79 9.95
C GLY A 147 12.66 -22.91 8.70
N VAL A 148 12.38 -23.49 7.53
CA VAL A 148 12.11 -22.73 6.30
C VAL A 148 10.75 -22.04 6.33
N SER A 149 9.80 -22.55 7.12
CA SER A 149 8.42 -22.03 7.17
C SER A 149 8.23 -20.92 8.20
N LEU A 150 9.21 -20.65 9.05
CA LEU A 150 9.16 -19.58 10.05
C LEU A 150 9.52 -18.23 9.42
N PRO A 151 8.59 -17.25 9.40
CA PRO A 151 8.91 -15.90 8.96
C PRO A 151 10.00 -15.26 9.84
N SER A 152 10.85 -14.45 9.22
CA SER A 152 12.01 -13.82 9.89
C SER A 152 11.59 -12.92 11.06
N PHE A 153 10.59 -12.04 10.85
CA PHE A 153 10.03 -11.18 11.91
C PHE A 153 9.41 -12.00 13.06
N PHE A 154 8.76 -13.12 12.75
CA PHE A 154 8.10 -13.95 13.76
C PHE A 154 9.12 -14.70 14.60
N LEU A 155 10.16 -15.25 13.98
CA LEU A 155 11.28 -15.85 14.72
C LEU A 155 12.01 -14.80 15.56
N ALA A 156 12.21 -13.59 15.04
CA ALA A 156 12.79 -12.49 15.80
C ALA A 156 11.96 -12.17 17.06
N PHE A 157 10.63 -12.09 16.91
CA PHE A 157 9.71 -11.93 18.03
C PHE A 157 9.80 -13.08 19.04
N LEU A 158 9.78 -14.34 18.60
CA LEU A 158 9.87 -15.50 19.50
C LEU A 158 11.20 -15.54 20.27
N LEU A 159 12.32 -15.27 19.61
CA LEU A 159 13.63 -15.22 20.25
C LEU A 159 13.74 -14.04 21.22
N GLN A 160 13.17 -12.89 20.86
CA GLN A 160 13.10 -11.74 21.75
C GLN A 160 12.27 -12.05 22.99
N LEU A 161 11.09 -12.66 22.82
CA LEU A 161 10.22 -13.08 23.91
C LEU A 161 10.94 -14.10 24.80
N ALA A 162 11.63 -15.08 24.22
CA ALA A 162 12.41 -16.06 24.97
C ALA A 162 13.55 -15.41 25.77
N ALA A 163 14.27 -14.43 25.20
CA ALA A 163 15.31 -13.68 25.91
C ALA A 163 14.74 -12.86 27.08
N VAL A 164 13.58 -12.21 26.88
CA VAL A 164 12.88 -11.45 27.94
C VAL A 164 12.40 -12.39 29.06
N GLN A 165 11.75 -13.51 28.71
CA GLN A 165 11.26 -14.46 29.71
C GLN A 165 12.41 -15.16 30.46
N GLY A 166 13.46 -15.54 29.75
CA GLY A 166 14.67 -16.10 30.38
C GLY A 166 15.33 -15.11 31.35
N THR A 167 15.37 -13.82 30.98
CA THR A 167 15.88 -12.76 31.86
C THR A 167 15.01 -12.60 33.11
N ARG A 168 13.67 -12.68 32.97
CA ARG A 168 12.74 -12.65 34.11
C ARG A 168 12.92 -13.87 35.03
N LEU A 169 13.19 -15.05 34.48
CA LEU A 169 13.39 -16.28 35.24
C LEU A 169 14.72 -16.32 35.99
N LEU A 170 15.80 -15.85 35.37
CA LEU A 170 17.16 -15.91 35.94
C LEU A 170 17.56 -14.66 36.74
N GLY A 171 16.77 -13.58 36.67
CA GLY A 171 17.07 -12.31 37.34
C GLY A 171 18.28 -11.55 36.78
N GLN A 172 18.89 -12.03 35.70
CA GLN A 172 20.02 -11.39 35.01
C GLN A 172 19.76 -11.30 33.50
N ARG A 173 20.22 -10.20 32.88
CA ARG A 173 20.07 -9.96 31.44
C ARG A 173 20.90 -10.98 30.65
N LEU A 174 20.22 -11.94 30.03
CA LEU A 174 20.84 -12.99 29.20
C LEU A 174 21.43 -12.44 27.91
N LEU A 175 20.59 -11.79 27.10
CA LEU A 175 20.94 -11.28 25.78
C LEU A 175 20.30 -9.92 25.56
N PRO A 176 20.97 -9.01 24.84
CA PRO A 176 20.35 -7.77 24.38
C PRO A 176 19.23 -8.06 23.36
N VAL A 177 18.10 -7.37 23.53
CA VAL A 177 16.89 -7.57 22.71
C VAL A 177 16.83 -6.69 21.47
N GLY A 178 17.81 -5.81 21.26
CA GLY A 178 17.92 -4.87 20.15
C GLY A 178 19.08 -3.90 20.36
N GLY A 179 19.39 -3.10 19.34
CA GLY A 179 20.54 -2.21 19.27
C GLY A 179 21.66 -2.76 18.39
N PHE A 180 22.77 -2.03 18.35
CA PHE A 180 23.97 -2.39 17.58
C PHE A 180 25.15 -2.67 18.49
N GLY A 181 25.91 -3.73 18.16
CA GLY A 181 27.17 -4.07 18.81
C GLY A 181 27.78 -5.33 18.19
N TRP A 182 29.11 -5.37 18.08
CA TRP A 182 29.88 -6.56 17.64
C TRP A 182 30.12 -7.55 18.80
N ASP A 183 29.16 -7.67 19.70
CA ASP A 183 29.21 -8.42 20.95
C ASP A 183 27.96 -9.33 21.07
N ALA A 184 27.35 -9.42 22.26
CA ALA A 184 26.10 -10.13 22.45
C ALA A 184 24.94 -9.58 21.58
N HIS A 185 25.01 -8.33 21.10
CA HIS A 185 23.98 -7.73 20.22
C HIS A 185 23.92 -8.40 18.84
N LEU A 186 25.00 -9.09 18.42
CA LEU A 186 25.05 -9.82 17.15
C LEU A 186 24.27 -11.14 17.19
N VAL A 187 24.08 -11.75 18.37
CA VAL A 187 23.60 -13.13 18.51
C VAL A 187 22.18 -13.31 17.99
N LEU A 188 21.20 -12.53 18.48
CA LEU A 188 19.81 -12.69 18.07
C LEU A 188 19.59 -12.38 16.58
N PRO A 189 20.09 -11.25 16.02
CA PRO A 189 19.98 -10.98 14.58
C PRO A 189 20.61 -12.09 13.71
N THR A 190 21.77 -12.61 14.13
CA THR A 190 22.47 -13.70 13.41
C THR A 190 21.64 -14.98 13.41
N LEU A 191 21.06 -15.37 14.55
CA LEU A 191 20.24 -16.58 14.65
C LEU A 191 18.98 -16.50 13.77
N VAL A 192 18.31 -15.34 13.76
CA VAL A 192 17.14 -15.11 12.90
C VAL A 192 17.52 -15.19 11.44
N LEU A 193 18.54 -14.44 11.03
CA LEU A 193 18.99 -14.39 9.64
C LEU A 193 19.54 -15.73 9.14
N ALA A 194 20.15 -16.52 10.04
CA ALA A 194 20.71 -17.83 9.72
C ALA A 194 19.69 -18.97 9.70
N ALA A 195 18.49 -18.81 10.27
CA ALA A 195 17.55 -19.92 10.44
C ALA A 195 17.16 -20.63 9.12
N ARG A 196 16.79 -19.85 8.09
CA ARG A 196 16.44 -20.39 6.78
C ARG A 196 17.66 -20.97 6.03
N PRO A 197 18.79 -20.25 5.92
CA PRO A 197 20.06 -20.83 5.43
C PRO A 197 20.46 -22.14 6.12
N LEU A 198 20.38 -22.19 7.46
CA LEU A 198 20.74 -23.37 8.25
C LEU A 198 19.88 -24.56 7.88
N ALA A 199 18.55 -24.38 7.82
CA ALA A 199 17.62 -25.42 7.44
C ALA A 199 17.86 -25.93 6.01
N GLN A 200 18.10 -25.02 5.05
CA GLN A 200 18.38 -25.36 3.65
C GLN A 200 19.71 -26.11 3.51
N ILE A 201 20.80 -25.60 4.09
CA ILE A 201 22.12 -26.22 4.03
C ILE A 201 22.08 -27.59 4.70
N THR A 202 21.42 -27.73 5.85
CA THR A 202 21.28 -29.03 6.53
C THR A 202 20.59 -30.05 5.65
N ARG A 203 19.46 -29.65 5.05
CA ARG A 203 18.65 -30.52 4.20
C ARG A 203 19.37 -30.94 2.93
N VAL A 204 19.97 -30.00 2.20
CA VAL A 204 20.69 -30.33 0.96
C VAL A 204 21.95 -31.13 1.26
N SER A 205 22.66 -30.83 2.35
CA SER A 205 23.79 -31.64 2.81
C SER A 205 23.35 -33.08 3.08
N PHE A 206 22.24 -33.27 3.79
CA PHE A 206 21.67 -34.60 4.03
C PHE A 206 21.35 -35.34 2.72
N ILE A 207 20.67 -34.69 1.76
CA ILE A 207 20.30 -35.30 0.48
C ILE A 207 21.54 -35.65 -0.35
N ALA A 208 22.44 -34.70 -0.54
CA ALA A 208 23.65 -34.87 -1.35
C ALA A 208 24.58 -35.93 -0.77
N LEU A 209 24.78 -35.93 0.55
CA LEU A 209 25.61 -36.93 1.23
C LEU A 209 24.97 -38.31 1.19
N SER A 210 23.64 -38.41 1.38
CA SER A 210 22.93 -39.70 1.30
C SER A 210 23.02 -40.31 -0.10
N GLN A 211 22.80 -39.52 -1.16
CA GLN A 211 22.94 -39.98 -2.54
C GLN A 211 24.40 -40.37 -2.87
N THR A 212 25.38 -39.65 -2.31
CA THR A 212 26.80 -39.94 -2.55
C THR A 212 27.24 -41.22 -1.85
N LEU A 213 26.72 -41.50 -0.64
CA LEU A 213 26.96 -42.75 0.09
C LEU A 213 26.50 -44.01 -0.67
N GLU A 214 25.53 -43.87 -1.57
CA GLU A 214 25.01 -44.98 -2.38
C GLU A 214 25.80 -45.24 -3.67
N ARG A 215 26.76 -44.36 -4.01
CA ARG A 215 27.57 -44.49 -5.23
C ARG A 215 28.58 -45.64 -5.12
N ASP A 216 28.83 -46.34 -6.22
CA ASP A 216 29.69 -47.53 -6.24
C ASP A 216 31.15 -47.25 -5.84
N PHE A 217 31.68 -46.04 -6.09
CA PHE A 217 33.05 -45.71 -5.66
C PHE A 217 33.21 -45.69 -4.13
N ILE A 218 32.13 -45.42 -3.37
CA ILE A 218 32.14 -45.52 -1.90
C ILE A 218 32.19 -46.98 -1.47
N ARG A 219 31.42 -47.86 -2.12
CA ARG A 219 31.47 -49.32 -1.89
C ARG A 219 32.87 -49.86 -2.17
N THR A 220 33.49 -49.43 -3.26
CA THR A 220 34.88 -49.79 -3.61
C THR A 220 35.88 -49.28 -2.58
N ALA A 221 35.70 -48.07 -2.04
CA ALA A 221 36.56 -47.53 -0.98
C ALA A 221 36.48 -48.36 0.31
N HIS A 222 35.28 -48.83 0.68
CA HIS A 222 35.09 -49.80 1.76
C HIS A 222 35.76 -51.15 1.46
N GLY A 223 35.59 -51.68 0.24
CA GLY A 223 36.24 -52.92 -0.19
C GLY A 223 37.77 -52.88 -0.17
N LYS A 224 38.37 -51.67 -0.30
CA LYS A 224 39.81 -51.44 -0.15
C LYS A 224 40.28 -51.33 1.29
N GLY A 225 39.39 -51.42 2.28
CA GLY A 225 39.74 -51.30 3.71
C GLY A 225 40.17 -49.89 4.13
N LEU A 226 39.80 -48.84 3.39
CA LEU A 226 40.15 -47.47 3.74
C LEU A 226 39.50 -47.07 5.08
N PRO A 227 40.20 -46.31 5.95
CA PRO A 227 39.65 -45.93 7.25
C PRO A 227 38.44 -44.99 7.07
N PRO A 228 37.41 -45.07 7.94
CA PRO A 228 36.17 -44.30 7.82
C PRO A 228 36.38 -42.79 7.68
N ALA A 229 37.39 -42.23 8.37
CA ALA A 229 37.73 -40.81 8.29
C ALA A 229 38.21 -40.40 6.88
N THR A 230 38.95 -41.26 6.19
CA THR A 230 39.41 -41.03 4.81
C THR A 230 38.25 -41.12 3.83
N ILE A 231 37.37 -42.11 4.02
CA ILE A 231 36.13 -42.24 3.22
C ILE A 231 35.26 -40.98 3.39
N LEU A 232 35.06 -40.53 4.62
CA LEU A 232 34.25 -39.35 4.93
C LEU A 232 34.84 -38.06 4.34
N THR A 233 36.12 -37.78 4.58
CA THR A 233 36.73 -36.48 4.23
C THR A 233 37.16 -36.40 2.76
N ARG A 234 37.79 -37.45 2.21
CA ARG A 234 38.34 -37.41 0.85
C ARG A 234 37.37 -37.90 -0.23
N HIS A 235 36.47 -38.83 0.10
CA HIS A 235 35.59 -39.46 -0.88
C HIS A 235 34.13 -38.98 -0.76
N LEU A 236 33.59 -38.80 0.43
CA LEU A 236 32.20 -38.37 0.61
C LEU A 236 32.06 -36.84 0.51
N LEU A 237 32.68 -36.09 1.44
CA LEU A 237 32.52 -34.64 1.53
C LEU A 237 32.98 -33.93 0.25
N ARG A 238 34.09 -34.35 -0.34
CA ARG A 238 34.62 -33.73 -1.58
C ARG A 238 33.68 -33.89 -2.78
N ASN A 239 33.00 -35.03 -2.89
CA ASN A 239 32.07 -35.28 -3.99
C ASN A 239 30.68 -34.68 -3.74
N ALA A 240 30.30 -34.46 -2.49
CA ALA A 240 29.10 -33.72 -2.11
C ALA A 240 29.30 -32.20 -2.00
N ALA A 241 30.54 -31.71 -2.14
CA ALA A 241 30.88 -30.30 -1.93
C ALA A 241 30.18 -29.35 -2.91
N ILE A 242 29.96 -29.77 -4.16
CA ILE A 242 29.35 -28.90 -5.20
C ILE A 242 27.88 -28.59 -4.85
N PRO A 243 26.98 -29.57 -4.59
CA PRO A 243 25.62 -29.27 -4.13
C PRO A 243 25.57 -28.45 -2.84
N ILE A 244 26.46 -28.75 -1.88
CA ILE A 244 26.50 -28.06 -0.59
C ILE A 244 26.91 -26.59 -0.78
N LEU A 245 28.01 -26.35 -1.48
CA LEU A 245 28.49 -25.00 -1.80
C LEU A 245 27.47 -24.22 -2.62
N THR A 246 26.76 -24.90 -3.53
CA THR A 246 25.66 -24.30 -4.29
C THR A 246 24.54 -23.83 -3.40
N THR A 247 24.18 -24.64 -2.41
CA THR A 247 23.15 -24.29 -1.44
C THR A 247 23.58 -23.14 -0.55
N VAL A 248 24.85 -23.09 -0.13
CA VAL A 248 25.40 -21.95 0.62
C VAL A 248 25.23 -20.67 -0.20
N GLY A 249 25.61 -20.67 -1.47
CA GLY A 249 25.46 -19.51 -2.35
C GLY A 249 24.01 -19.08 -2.58
N VAL A 250 23.11 -20.03 -2.79
CA VAL A 250 21.65 -19.76 -2.87
C VAL A 250 21.12 -19.20 -1.54
N SER A 251 21.63 -19.68 -0.41
CA SER A 251 21.22 -19.23 0.93
C SER A 251 21.60 -17.78 1.20
N VAL A 252 22.71 -17.28 0.62
CA VAL A 252 23.07 -15.85 0.70
C VAL A 252 21.98 -14.97 0.08
N ARG A 253 21.39 -15.40 -1.05
CA ARG A 253 20.30 -14.66 -1.71
C ARG A 253 19.07 -14.54 -0.81
N PHE A 254 18.68 -15.65 -0.18
CA PHE A 254 17.56 -15.64 0.76
C PHE A 254 17.84 -14.77 1.99
N ALA A 255 19.05 -14.84 2.54
CA ALA A 255 19.45 -14.00 3.66
C ALA A 255 19.42 -12.51 3.29
N LEU A 256 19.95 -12.12 2.13
CA LEU A 256 19.87 -10.75 1.61
C LEU A 256 18.43 -10.25 1.49
N SER A 257 17.49 -11.12 1.10
CA SER A 257 16.07 -10.75 0.99
C SER A 257 15.43 -10.46 2.35
N SER A 258 15.77 -11.23 3.40
CA SER A 258 15.22 -11.02 4.76
C SER A 258 16.00 -9.99 5.58
N LEU A 259 17.18 -9.57 5.11
CA LEU A 259 18.08 -8.67 5.82
C LEU A 259 17.40 -7.36 6.27
N PRO A 260 16.62 -6.65 5.44
CA PRO A 260 15.96 -5.41 5.86
C PRO A 260 15.03 -5.58 7.06
N VAL A 261 14.28 -6.70 7.10
CA VAL A 261 13.35 -7.02 8.19
C VAL A 261 14.11 -7.26 9.49
N VAL A 262 15.18 -8.06 9.44
CA VAL A 262 16.01 -8.36 10.62
C VAL A 262 16.68 -7.10 11.15
N GLU A 263 17.24 -6.28 10.26
CA GLU A 263 17.88 -5.02 10.65
C GLU A 263 16.89 -4.05 11.27
N TYR A 264 15.72 -3.86 10.66
CA TYR A 264 14.68 -2.98 11.17
C TYR A 264 14.15 -3.47 12.53
N PHE A 265 13.87 -4.77 12.67
CA PHE A 265 13.32 -5.35 13.89
C PHE A 265 14.25 -5.13 15.09
N PHE A 266 15.54 -5.46 14.94
CA PHE A 266 16.52 -5.31 16.02
C PHE A 266 17.10 -3.90 16.14
N GLY A 267 16.81 -2.98 15.23
CA GLY A 267 17.40 -1.65 15.21
C GLY A 267 18.88 -1.65 14.82
N TRP A 268 19.28 -2.58 13.94
CA TRP A 268 20.63 -2.66 13.38
C TRP A 268 20.79 -1.61 12.26
N PRO A 269 21.73 -0.65 12.37
CA PRO A 269 21.87 0.46 11.43
C PRO A 269 22.63 0.02 10.16
N GLY A 270 22.02 -0.88 9.38
CA GLY A 270 22.54 -1.40 8.12
C GLY A 270 21.83 -0.83 6.87
N LEU A 271 22.21 -1.36 5.71
CA LEU A 271 21.70 -1.00 4.39
C LEU A 271 20.19 -1.25 4.25
N GLY A 272 19.68 -2.36 4.77
CA GLY A 272 18.28 -2.73 4.64
C GLY A 272 17.37 -1.85 5.50
N ALA A 273 17.70 -1.67 6.78
CA ALA A 273 16.98 -0.73 7.65
C ALA A 273 17.08 0.72 7.15
N GLY A 274 18.25 1.12 6.66
CA GLY A 274 18.45 2.43 6.06
C GLY A 274 17.63 2.66 4.80
N LEU A 275 17.45 1.63 3.97
CA LEU A 275 16.65 1.73 2.76
C LEU A 275 15.16 1.85 3.07
N LEU A 276 14.69 1.15 4.10
CA LEU A 276 13.34 1.34 4.63
C LEU A 276 13.13 2.78 5.13
N ARG A 277 14.11 3.34 5.85
CA ARG A 277 14.06 4.74 6.30
C ARG A 277 14.10 5.74 5.14
N ALA A 278 14.98 5.53 4.16
CA ALA A 278 15.10 6.38 2.98
C ALA A 278 13.78 6.41 2.18
N LEU A 279 13.17 5.24 1.96
CA LEU A 279 11.87 5.13 1.31
C LEU A 279 10.76 5.81 2.11
N SER A 280 10.78 5.70 3.44
CA SER A 280 9.78 6.38 4.29
C SER A 280 9.91 7.91 4.30
N ARG A 281 11.14 8.43 4.19
CA ARG A 281 11.42 9.88 4.17
C ARG A 281 11.34 10.50 2.78
N GLY A 282 11.06 9.71 1.73
CA GLY A 282 11.11 10.18 0.34
C GLY A 282 12.52 10.59 -0.10
N ASP A 283 13.56 10.02 0.50
CA ASP A 283 14.96 10.31 0.17
C ASP A 283 15.40 9.49 -1.05
N ASP A 284 15.13 10.03 -2.25
CA ASP A 284 15.43 9.37 -3.52
C ASP A 284 16.93 9.07 -3.70
N SER A 285 17.79 10.01 -3.31
CA SER A 285 19.25 9.91 -3.51
C SER A 285 19.84 8.76 -2.69
N LEU A 286 19.46 8.67 -1.43
CA LEU A 286 19.86 7.59 -0.55
C LEU A 286 19.23 6.26 -0.97
N THR A 287 17.94 6.27 -1.33
CA THR A 287 17.21 5.07 -1.76
C THR A 287 17.88 4.38 -2.94
N VAL A 288 18.17 5.12 -4.01
CA VAL A 288 18.81 4.58 -5.21
C VAL A 288 20.22 4.07 -4.90
N SER A 289 20.98 4.79 -4.09
CA SER A 289 22.34 4.40 -3.68
C SER A 289 22.34 3.10 -2.86
N LEU A 290 21.39 2.95 -1.95
CA LEU A 290 21.25 1.73 -1.13
C LEU A 290 20.78 0.54 -1.95
N VAL A 291 19.80 0.72 -2.85
CA VAL A 291 19.34 -0.33 -3.78
C VAL A 291 20.48 -0.78 -4.70
N LEU A 292 21.25 0.16 -5.25
CA LEU A 292 22.43 -0.14 -6.06
C LEU A 292 23.47 -0.94 -5.27
N THR A 293 23.72 -0.55 -4.01
CA THR A 293 24.68 -1.23 -3.14
C THR A 293 24.24 -2.66 -2.81
N LEU A 294 22.96 -2.89 -2.50
CA LEU A 294 22.40 -4.22 -2.29
C LEU A 294 22.47 -5.07 -3.56
N GLY A 295 22.16 -4.49 -4.72
CA GLY A 295 22.32 -5.14 -6.02
C GLY A 295 23.76 -5.51 -6.33
N LEU A 296 24.72 -4.63 -5.99
CA LEU A 296 26.15 -4.91 -6.12
C LEU A 296 26.58 -6.07 -5.22
N ILE A 297 26.16 -6.09 -3.96
CA ILE A 297 26.45 -7.20 -3.02
C ILE A 297 25.89 -8.51 -3.57
N PHE A 298 24.66 -8.50 -4.11
CA PHE A 298 24.05 -9.67 -4.73
C PHE A 298 24.88 -10.18 -5.91
N VAL A 299 25.28 -9.30 -6.83
CA VAL A 299 26.06 -9.68 -8.00
C VAL A 299 27.45 -10.18 -7.61
N LEU A 300 28.13 -9.51 -6.67
CA LEU A 300 29.44 -9.93 -6.15
C LEU A 300 29.35 -11.32 -5.51
N THR A 301 28.31 -11.57 -4.72
CA THR A 301 28.05 -12.89 -4.12
C THR A 301 27.91 -13.96 -5.21
N ASN A 302 27.17 -13.68 -6.28
CA ASN A 302 27.01 -14.62 -7.39
C ASN A 302 28.33 -14.89 -8.11
N LEU A 303 29.15 -13.86 -8.33
CA LEU A 303 30.47 -14.01 -8.95
C LEU A 303 31.42 -14.83 -8.08
N VAL A 304 31.42 -14.60 -6.76
CA VAL A 304 32.20 -15.38 -5.80
C VAL A 304 31.76 -16.85 -5.83
N LEU A 305 30.45 -17.10 -5.88
CA LEU A 305 29.89 -18.45 -5.96
C LEU A 305 30.29 -19.17 -7.24
N GLU A 306 30.11 -18.54 -8.40
CA GLU A 306 30.51 -19.09 -9.71
C GLU A 306 32.01 -19.40 -9.75
N SER A 307 32.82 -18.51 -9.19
CA SER A 307 34.28 -18.69 -9.10
C SER A 307 34.64 -19.87 -8.19
N SER A 308 33.90 -20.03 -7.09
CA SER A 308 34.13 -21.10 -6.12
C SER A 308 33.84 -22.49 -6.70
N TYR A 309 32.83 -22.63 -7.57
CA TYR A 309 32.55 -23.90 -8.24
C TYR A 309 33.72 -24.41 -9.08
N ARG A 310 34.40 -23.52 -9.80
CA ARG A 310 35.54 -23.86 -10.67
C ARG A 310 36.80 -24.22 -9.87
N LEU A 311 36.89 -23.80 -8.61
CA LEU A 311 37.94 -24.23 -7.69
C LEU A 311 37.70 -25.65 -7.19
N VAL A 312 36.44 -26.04 -6.98
CA VAL A 312 36.05 -27.35 -6.46
C VAL A 312 36.07 -28.43 -7.55
N ASP A 313 35.57 -28.14 -8.76
CA ASP A 313 35.53 -29.09 -9.87
C ASP A 313 36.23 -28.58 -11.14
N PRO A 314 37.38 -29.16 -11.53
CA PRO A 314 38.08 -28.78 -12.75
C PRO A 314 37.39 -29.25 -14.05
N GLN A 315 36.42 -30.18 -14.01
CA GLN A 315 35.71 -30.64 -15.22
C GLN A 315 34.75 -29.58 -15.78
N LEU A 316 34.26 -28.67 -14.93
CA LEU A 316 33.46 -27.50 -15.32
C LEU A 316 34.27 -26.41 -16.05
N ARG A 317 35.58 -26.63 -16.28
CA ARG A 317 36.48 -25.69 -16.96
C ARG A 317 36.53 -25.91 -18.49
N GLN A 318 35.93 -26.98 -19.00
CA GLN A 318 35.86 -27.22 -20.44
C GLN A 318 34.58 -26.60 -21.01
N PRO A 319 34.66 -25.79 -22.09
CA PRO A 319 33.47 -25.31 -22.77
C PRO A 319 32.73 -26.53 -23.33
N VAL A 320 31.50 -26.75 -22.85
CA VAL A 320 30.62 -27.80 -23.39
C VAL A 320 30.51 -27.57 -24.90
N GLY A 321 30.93 -28.57 -25.68
CA GLY A 321 30.87 -28.54 -27.14
C GLY A 321 29.45 -28.20 -27.59
N ARG A 322 29.33 -27.19 -28.44
CA ARG A 322 28.07 -26.82 -29.10
C ARG A 322 27.58 -28.03 -29.89
N VAL A 323 26.52 -28.67 -29.42
CA VAL A 323 25.68 -29.48 -30.31
C VAL A 323 24.97 -28.49 -31.23
N SER A 324 25.33 -28.51 -32.51
CA SER A 324 24.68 -27.73 -33.56
C SER A 324 23.22 -28.18 -33.69
N THR A 325 22.28 -27.39 -33.15
CA THR A 325 20.87 -27.50 -33.51
C THR A 325 20.58 -26.50 -34.63
N ASP A 326 20.79 -26.91 -35.87
CA ASP A 326 20.24 -26.24 -37.05
C ASP A 326 18.74 -26.53 -37.15
N VAL A 327 17.95 -25.77 -36.40
CA VAL A 327 16.61 -25.34 -36.84
C VAL A 327 16.41 -23.93 -36.26
N ALA A 328 17.01 -22.94 -36.91
CA ALA A 328 16.75 -21.53 -36.61
C ALA A 328 15.39 -21.15 -37.21
N ILE A 329 14.32 -21.19 -36.42
CA ILE A 329 13.06 -20.53 -36.79
C ILE A 329 13.24 -19.03 -36.50
N SER A 330 13.02 -18.21 -37.52
CA SER A 330 13.18 -16.75 -37.43
C SER A 330 12.18 -16.18 -36.41
N LEU A 331 12.63 -15.26 -35.55
CA LEU A 331 11.79 -14.45 -34.66
C LEU A 331 10.66 -13.76 -35.44
N ARG A 332 10.90 -13.44 -36.72
CA ARG A 332 9.91 -12.87 -37.64
C ARG A 332 8.80 -13.87 -37.99
N ASP A 333 9.13 -15.15 -38.15
CA ASP A 333 8.16 -16.21 -38.46
C ASP A 333 7.31 -16.57 -37.23
N ALA A 334 7.90 -16.52 -36.03
CA ALA A 334 7.18 -16.69 -34.77
C ALA A 334 6.24 -15.50 -34.44
N LEU A 335 6.68 -14.26 -34.70
CA LEU A 335 5.87 -13.06 -34.48
C LEU A 335 4.75 -12.87 -35.51
N THR A 336 4.96 -13.29 -36.76
CA THR A 336 3.95 -13.18 -37.82
C THR A 336 2.92 -14.31 -37.79
N SER A 337 3.25 -15.47 -37.22
CA SER A 337 2.30 -16.58 -36.99
C SER A 337 1.45 -16.39 -35.73
N LEU A 338 1.93 -15.65 -34.72
CA LEU A 338 1.23 -15.38 -33.46
C LEU A 338 -0.24 -14.92 -33.62
N PRO A 339 -0.61 -13.97 -34.50
CA PRO A 339 -1.99 -13.54 -34.67
C PRO A 339 -2.88 -14.57 -35.36
N ALA A 340 -2.31 -15.49 -36.15
CA ALA A 340 -3.03 -16.58 -36.81
C ALA A 340 -3.19 -17.76 -35.84
N ASP A 341 -2.12 -18.13 -35.15
CA ASP A 341 -2.08 -19.21 -34.15
C ASP A 341 -2.91 -18.88 -32.91
N LEU A 342 -2.91 -17.62 -32.44
CA LEU A 342 -3.79 -17.16 -31.36
C LEU A 342 -5.26 -17.17 -31.78
N ARG A 343 -5.55 -16.81 -33.03
CA ARG A 343 -6.92 -16.82 -33.59
C ARG A 343 -7.42 -18.25 -33.77
N ASP A 344 -6.55 -19.17 -34.18
CA ASP A 344 -6.87 -20.60 -34.27
C ASP A 344 -6.96 -21.26 -32.89
N TRP A 345 -6.17 -20.82 -31.91
CA TRP A 345 -6.32 -21.22 -30.50
C TRP A 345 -7.65 -20.71 -29.91
N LEU A 346 -8.04 -19.46 -30.15
CA LEU A 346 -9.33 -18.90 -29.76
C LEU A 346 -10.51 -19.61 -30.46
N ARG A 347 -10.36 -19.99 -31.73
CA ARG A 347 -11.35 -20.82 -32.44
C ARG A 347 -11.41 -22.25 -31.88
N SER A 348 -10.29 -22.80 -31.42
CA SER A 348 -10.26 -24.10 -30.74
C SER A 348 -10.95 -24.08 -29.37
N LEU A 349 -10.97 -22.91 -28.70
CA LEU A 349 -11.81 -22.65 -27.54
C LEU A 349 -13.28 -22.49 -27.92
N ALA A 350 -13.60 -21.89 -29.07
CA ALA A 350 -14.98 -21.82 -29.58
C ALA A 350 -15.55 -23.20 -30.01
N GLY A 351 -14.68 -24.16 -30.35
CA GLY A 351 -15.02 -25.56 -30.60
C GLY A 351 -15.33 -26.40 -29.34
N LEU A 352 -15.55 -25.76 -28.18
CA LEU A 352 -15.86 -26.42 -26.89
C LEU A 352 -17.31 -26.94 -26.77
N LEU A 353 -18.15 -26.82 -27.81
CA LEU A 353 -19.42 -27.54 -27.92
C LEU A 353 -19.24 -28.81 -28.77
N PRO A 354 -19.88 -29.93 -28.41
CA PRO A 354 -19.53 -31.24 -28.93
C PRO A 354 -19.83 -31.38 -30.43
N GLY A 355 -18.79 -31.48 -31.25
CA GLY A 355 -18.85 -32.20 -32.51
C GLY A 355 -18.67 -33.70 -32.25
N ARG A 356 -19.64 -34.53 -32.66
CA ARG A 356 -19.52 -35.99 -32.73
C ARG A 356 -18.41 -36.36 -33.73
N GLY A 357 -17.16 -36.31 -33.30
CA GLY A 357 -15.99 -36.77 -34.05
C GLY A 357 -15.55 -38.14 -33.55
N ALA A 358 -15.56 -39.13 -34.44
CA ALA A 358 -15.29 -40.53 -34.17
C ALA A 358 -14.05 -40.78 -33.30
N ALA A 359 -14.19 -41.68 -32.33
CA ALA A 359 -13.08 -42.16 -31.51
C ALA A 359 -11.99 -42.78 -32.39
N PRO A 360 -10.70 -42.47 -32.18
CA PRO A 360 -9.62 -43.16 -32.89
C PRO A 360 -9.67 -44.66 -32.55
N ARG A 361 -9.76 -45.49 -33.60
CA ARG A 361 -9.67 -46.96 -33.51
C ARG A 361 -8.37 -47.32 -32.78
N ARG A 362 -8.50 -47.82 -31.55
CA ARG A 362 -7.40 -48.46 -30.82
C ARG A 362 -7.08 -49.77 -31.53
N ILE A 363 -5.90 -49.86 -32.11
CA ILE A 363 -5.23 -51.15 -32.32
C ILE A 363 -4.38 -51.36 -31.08
N ALA A 364 -4.80 -52.27 -30.20
CA ALA A 364 -3.95 -52.83 -29.16
C ALA A 364 -3.97 -54.35 -29.37
N PRO A 365 -2.81 -55.04 -29.33
CA PRO A 365 -2.82 -56.48 -29.17
C PRO A 365 -3.29 -56.79 -27.75
N GLU A 366 -4.16 -57.79 -27.67
CA GLU A 366 -4.77 -58.29 -26.45
C GLU A 366 -3.69 -58.98 -25.60
N VAL A 367 -3.19 -58.28 -24.57
CA VAL A 367 -2.44 -58.89 -23.48
C VAL A 367 -3.37 -58.98 -22.28
N GLU A 368 -3.62 -60.21 -21.86
CA GLU A 368 -4.46 -60.62 -20.74
C GLU A 368 -4.16 -59.79 -19.47
N VAL A 369 -5.13 -58.98 -19.02
CA VAL A 369 -4.99 -58.11 -17.85
C VAL A 369 -5.43 -58.85 -16.59
N LEU A 370 -4.46 -59.39 -15.85
CA LEU A 370 -4.61 -59.95 -14.50
C LEU A 370 -5.11 -58.91 -13.45
N PRO A 371 -5.58 -59.33 -12.24
CA PRO A 371 -6.27 -58.51 -11.21
C PRO A 371 -5.40 -57.45 -10.47
N HIS A 372 -4.48 -56.77 -11.14
CA HIS A 372 -3.44 -55.94 -10.51
C HIS A 372 -3.84 -54.50 -10.14
N GLU A 373 -4.96 -53.96 -10.63
CA GLU A 373 -5.30 -52.54 -10.41
C GLU A 373 -5.72 -52.19 -8.97
N ALA A 374 -6.49 -53.07 -8.31
CA ALA A 374 -6.89 -52.86 -6.91
C ALA A 374 -5.71 -52.97 -5.94
N ARG A 375 -4.77 -53.90 -6.21
CA ARG A 375 -3.52 -54.08 -5.45
C ARG A 375 -2.59 -52.88 -5.64
N ARG A 376 -2.49 -52.33 -6.85
CA ARG A 376 -1.73 -51.10 -7.15
C ARG A 376 -2.36 -49.86 -6.49
N ARG A 377 -3.70 -49.71 -6.49
CA ARG A 377 -4.38 -48.62 -5.76
C ARG A 377 -4.13 -48.69 -4.25
N ARG A 378 -4.26 -49.87 -3.63
CA ARG A 378 -3.99 -50.07 -2.20
C ARG A 378 -2.51 -49.82 -1.86
N ALA A 379 -1.57 -50.24 -2.70
CA ALA A 379 -0.15 -49.94 -2.52
C ALA A 379 0.15 -48.43 -2.61
N ARG A 380 -0.45 -47.73 -3.58
CA ARG A 380 -0.32 -46.26 -3.73
C ARG A 380 -0.92 -45.49 -2.55
N LEU A 381 -2.09 -45.91 -2.05
CA LEU A 381 -2.71 -45.34 -0.84
C LEU A 381 -1.85 -45.57 0.41
N ARG A 382 -1.29 -46.77 0.59
CA ARG A 382 -0.36 -47.05 1.70
C ARG A 382 0.91 -46.22 1.63
N LEU A 383 1.46 -46.01 0.43
CA LEU A 383 2.62 -45.14 0.21
C LEU A 383 2.31 -43.66 0.48
N ALA A 384 1.13 -43.19 0.06
CA ALA A 384 0.68 -41.82 0.32
C ALA A 384 0.44 -41.56 1.81
N LEU A 385 -0.24 -42.48 2.50
CA LEU A 385 -0.50 -42.38 3.95
C LEU A 385 0.75 -42.62 4.80
N GLY A 386 1.78 -43.28 4.24
CA GLY A 386 3.09 -43.43 4.88
C GLY A 386 3.98 -42.18 4.79
N ASN A 387 3.61 -41.19 3.98
CA ASN A 387 4.32 -39.92 3.82
C ASN A 387 3.76 -38.89 4.80
N VAL A 388 4.42 -38.76 5.96
CA VAL A 388 3.98 -37.89 7.06
C VAL A 388 3.86 -36.44 6.62
N GLU A 389 4.80 -35.96 5.80
CA GLU A 389 4.77 -34.59 5.27
C GLU A 389 3.54 -34.35 4.40
N PHE A 390 3.20 -35.30 3.52
CA PHE A 390 2.01 -35.18 2.68
C PHE A 390 0.72 -35.20 3.50
N VAL A 391 0.60 -36.09 4.49
CA VAL A 391 -0.61 -36.19 5.32
C VAL A 391 -0.80 -34.94 6.17
N LEU A 392 0.23 -34.52 6.91
CA LEU A 392 0.15 -33.32 7.75
C LEU A 392 -0.08 -32.06 6.90
N GLY A 393 0.63 -31.91 5.79
CA GLY A 393 0.44 -30.81 4.86
C GLY A 393 -0.97 -30.78 4.29
N THR A 394 -1.52 -31.92 3.87
CA THR A 394 -2.89 -32.01 3.36
C THR A 394 -3.92 -31.62 4.42
N LEU A 395 -3.78 -32.11 5.66
CA LEU A 395 -4.69 -31.76 6.76
C LEU A 395 -4.66 -30.26 7.07
N LEU A 396 -3.47 -29.65 7.13
CA LEU A 396 -3.32 -28.22 7.34
C LEU A 396 -3.93 -27.40 6.19
N VAL A 397 -3.64 -27.76 4.94
CA VAL A 397 -4.20 -27.08 3.77
C VAL A 397 -5.73 -27.20 3.72
N LEU A 398 -6.29 -28.38 4.04
CA LEU A 398 -7.75 -28.53 4.14
C LEU A 398 -8.35 -27.68 5.26
N GLY A 399 -7.68 -27.59 6.41
CA GLY A 399 -8.08 -26.69 7.51
C GLY A 399 -8.08 -25.22 7.09
N LEU A 400 -7.05 -24.78 6.34
CA LEU A 400 -6.98 -23.42 5.80
C LEU A 400 -8.09 -23.16 4.76
N ILE A 401 -8.38 -24.12 3.89
CA ILE A 401 -9.49 -24.00 2.93
C ILE A 401 -10.82 -23.89 3.68
N ALA A 402 -11.03 -24.67 4.73
CA ALA A 402 -12.21 -24.54 5.58
C ALA A 402 -12.28 -23.16 6.25
N LEU A 403 -11.15 -22.62 6.70
CA LEU A 403 -11.07 -21.27 7.27
C LEU A 403 -11.38 -20.18 6.24
N VAL A 404 -10.96 -20.33 4.99
CA VAL A 404 -11.31 -19.40 3.90
C VAL A 404 -12.81 -19.42 3.60
N LEU A 405 -13.42 -20.61 3.59
CA LEU A 405 -14.84 -20.78 3.22
C LEU A 405 -15.79 -20.41 4.36
N PHE A 406 -15.42 -20.74 5.60
CA PHE A 406 -16.30 -20.65 6.76
C PHE A 406 -15.81 -19.70 7.85
N GLY A 407 -14.60 -19.14 7.73
CA GLY A 407 -13.97 -18.31 8.77
C GLY A 407 -14.81 -17.12 9.24
N PRO A 408 -15.37 -16.30 8.34
CA PRO A 408 -16.24 -15.19 8.73
C PRO A 408 -17.50 -15.63 9.49
N GLN A 409 -18.08 -16.79 9.13
CA GLN A 409 -19.30 -17.30 9.79
C GLN A 409 -19.01 -18.00 11.12
N LEU A 410 -17.78 -18.48 11.29
CA LEU A 410 -17.32 -19.15 12.51
C LEU A 410 -16.68 -18.17 13.51
N ALA A 411 -16.50 -16.90 13.13
CA ALA A 411 -15.91 -15.88 14.00
C ALA A 411 -16.81 -15.64 15.24
N PRO A 412 -16.26 -15.68 16.47
CA PRO A 412 -17.07 -15.55 17.69
C PRO A 412 -17.60 -14.14 17.93
N GLN A 413 -16.92 -13.13 17.42
CA GLN A 413 -17.36 -11.73 17.42
C GLN A 413 -17.17 -11.16 16.01
N SER A 414 -17.73 -9.99 15.76
CA SER A 414 -17.47 -9.34 14.48
C SER A 414 -16.06 -8.74 14.45
N PRO A 415 -15.31 -8.92 13.36
CA PRO A 415 -13.95 -8.42 13.25
C PRO A 415 -13.84 -6.90 13.14
N TYR A 416 -14.96 -6.17 12.97
CA TYR A 416 -14.94 -4.71 12.85
C TYR A 416 -15.44 -3.98 14.12
N THR A 417 -16.03 -4.68 15.09
CA THR A 417 -16.43 -4.10 16.38
C THR A 417 -15.23 -3.64 17.20
N THR A 418 -15.07 -2.32 17.33
CA THR A 418 -14.04 -1.72 18.20
C THR A 418 -14.60 -1.52 19.61
N ARG A 419 -13.76 -1.72 20.63
CA ARG A 419 -14.13 -1.56 22.04
C ARG A 419 -13.12 -0.67 22.73
N GLY A 420 -13.61 0.49 23.20
CA GLY A 420 -12.80 1.47 23.90
C GLY A 420 -12.53 1.12 25.36
N VAL A 421 -12.40 2.16 26.19
CA VAL A 421 -12.13 2.03 27.62
C VAL A 421 -13.31 1.37 28.33
N THR A 422 -13.05 0.32 29.10
CA THR A 422 -14.08 -0.39 29.86
C THR A 422 -13.73 -0.44 31.34
N PHE A 423 -14.75 -0.43 32.21
CA PHE A 423 -14.59 -0.67 33.63
C PHE A 423 -14.89 -2.13 33.92
N LYS A 424 -13.90 -2.87 34.42
CA LYS A 424 -14.07 -4.27 34.85
C LYS A 424 -13.72 -4.35 36.33
N ASP A 425 -14.68 -4.76 37.15
CA ASP A 425 -14.55 -4.86 38.60
C ASP A 425 -14.09 -3.56 39.28
N GLY A 426 -14.52 -2.41 38.76
CA GLY A 426 -14.12 -1.08 39.25
C GLY A 426 -12.72 -0.62 38.82
N VAL A 427 -12.00 -1.43 38.02
CA VAL A 427 -10.69 -1.10 37.46
C VAL A 427 -10.84 -0.64 36.01
N LEU A 428 -10.21 0.49 35.68
CA LEU A 428 -10.14 1.01 34.32
C LEU A 428 -9.24 0.10 33.48
N SER A 429 -9.81 -0.54 32.45
CA SER A 429 -9.09 -1.37 31.50
C SER A 429 -9.15 -0.75 30.10
N VAL A 430 -8.00 -0.62 29.46
CA VAL A 430 -7.86 -0.04 28.12
C VAL A 430 -7.37 -1.15 27.18
N PRO A 431 -7.89 -1.25 25.94
CA PRO A 431 -7.35 -2.19 24.97
C PRO A 431 -5.87 -1.90 24.67
N PRO A 432 -5.06 -2.92 24.31
CA PRO A 432 -5.47 -4.29 24.01
C PRO A 432 -5.74 -5.13 25.28
N PHE A 433 -6.89 -5.78 25.32
CA PHE A 433 -7.26 -6.67 26.42
C PHE A 433 -6.51 -8.00 26.29
N ALA A 434 -6.02 -8.50 27.42
CA ALA A 434 -5.32 -9.78 27.48
C ALA A 434 -6.26 -10.96 27.18
N PRO A 435 -5.73 -12.11 26.72
CA PRO A 435 -6.50 -13.34 26.55
C PRO A 435 -7.29 -13.72 27.81
N GLY A 436 -8.59 -13.97 27.64
CA GLY A 436 -9.52 -14.27 28.73
C GLY A 436 -10.83 -14.88 28.24
N GLY A 437 -11.82 -15.02 29.12
CA GLY A 437 -13.10 -15.68 28.77
C GLY A 437 -13.91 -14.98 27.68
N GLU A 438 -13.84 -13.65 27.62
CA GLU A 438 -14.55 -12.83 26.62
C GLU A 438 -13.79 -12.71 25.29
N PHE A 439 -12.46 -12.62 25.36
CA PHE A 439 -11.55 -12.58 24.21
C PHE A 439 -10.53 -13.71 24.33
N PRO A 440 -10.81 -14.91 23.78
CA PRO A 440 -9.97 -16.09 23.97
C PRO A 440 -8.50 -15.88 23.59
N TRP A 441 -8.25 -15.08 22.55
CA TRP A 441 -6.90 -14.74 22.05
C TRP A 441 -6.50 -13.30 22.37
N GLY A 442 -7.28 -12.60 23.19
CA GLY A 442 -7.12 -11.18 23.47
C GLY A 442 -7.59 -10.29 22.33
N THR A 443 -7.38 -8.99 22.46
CA THR A 443 -7.75 -8.02 21.41
C THR A 443 -6.53 -7.32 20.84
N ASP A 444 -6.74 -6.69 19.68
CA ASP A 444 -5.82 -5.66 19.20
C ASP A 444 -6.01 -4.34 19.97
N LYS A 445 -5.26 -3.31 19.59
CA LYS A 445 -5.30 -1.99 20.22
C LYS A 445 -6.64 -1.26 20.06
N LEU A 446 -7.44 -1.63 19.05
CA LEU A 446 -8.78 -1.08 18.83
C LEU A 446 -9.85 -1.83 19.64
N GLY A 447 -9.45 -2.82 20.46
CA GLY A 447 -10.37 -3.66 21.22
C GLY A 447 -11.10 -4.70 20.37
N ARG A 448 -10.64 -4.94 19.13
CA ARG A 448 -11.21 -5.95 18.22
C ARG A 448 -10.69 -7.34 18.59
N ASP A 449 -11.57 -8.34 18.58
CA ASP A 449 -11.22 -9.72 18.94
C ASP A 449 -10.22 -10.35 17.95
N LEU A 450 -9.05 -10.77 18.43
CA LEU A 450 -7.98 -11.31 17.58
C LEU A 450 -8.35 -12.65 16.94
N LEU A 451 -9.14 -13.48 17.62
CA LEU A 451 -9.60 -14.75 17.07
C LEU A 451 -10.49 -14.50 15.85
N SER A 452 -11.48 -13.63 16.00
CA SER A 452 -12.37 -13.21 14.90
C SER A 452 -11.60 -12.58 13.74
N LEU A 453 -10.64 -11.70 14.03
CA LEU A 453 -9.77 -11.07 13.02
C LEU A 453 -8.93 -12.10 12.25
N ILE A 454 -8.39 -13.12 12.90
CA ILE A 454 -7.61 -14.18 12.23
C ILE A 454 -8.51 -15.07 11.37
N MET A 455 -9.70 -15.40 11.85
CA MET A 455 -10.65 -16.25 11.12
C MET A 455 -11.20 -15.54 9.87
N ALA A 456 -11.67 -14.31 10.02
CA ALA A 456 -12.13 -13.49 8.89
C ALA A 456 -10.96 -13.10 7.96
N GLY A 457 -9.79 -12.78 8.52
CA GLY A 457 -8.64 -12.34 7.75
C GLY A 457 -7.98 -13.42 6.89
N ALA A 458 -8.19 -14.69 7.22
CA ALA A 458 -7.69 -15.82 6.44
C ALA A 458 -8.18 -15.78 4.98
N GLN A 459 -9.43 -15.38 4.77
CA GLN A 459 -10.04 -15.31 3.44
C GLN A 459 -9.26 -14.35 2.53
N GLN A 460 -9.02 -13.12 2.99
CA GLN A 460 -8.32 -12.10 2.20
C GLN A 460 -6.86 -12.49 1.94
N THR A 461 -6.14 -12.88 3.00
CA THR A 461 -4.71 -13.22 2.88
C THR A 461 -4.47 -14.42 1.97
N LEU A 462 -5.27 -15.48 2.09
CA LEU A 462 -5.08 -16.70 1.30
C LEU A 462 -5.56 -16.57 -0.16
N VAL A 463 -6.62 -15.80 -0.41
CA VAL A 463 -7.10 -15.51 -1.79
C VAL A 463 -6.08 -14.69 -2.56
N VAL A 464 -5.50 -13.66 -1.93
CA VAL A 464 -4.44 -12.85 -2.56
C VAL A 464 -3.21 -13.70 -2.83
N ALA A 465 -2.77 -14.50 -1.86
CA ALA A 465 -1.63 -15.40 -2.06
C ALA A 465 -1.88 -16.36 -3.24
N ALA A 466 -3.07 -16.96 -3.33
CA ALA A 466 -3.44 -17.85 -4.43
C ALA A 466 -3.46 -17.12 -5.79
N ALA A 467 -4.00 -15.90 -5.84
CA ALA A 467 -4.02 -15.09 -7.06
C ALA A 467 -2.60 -14.71 -7.53
N VAL A 468 -1.71 -14.32 -6.61
CA VAL A 468 -0.30 -14.04 -6.91
C VAL A 468 0.41 -15.28 -7.45
N VAL A 469 0.23 -16.43 -6.80
CA VAL A 469 0.84 -17.70 -7.27
C VAL A 469 0.32 -18.08 -8.65
N ALA A 470 -0.98 -17.98 -8.89
CA ALA A 470 -1.56 -18.24 -10.20
C ALA A 470 -0.96 -17.30 -11.28
N ALA A 471 -0.80 -16.01 -10.98
CA ALA A 471 -0.19 -15.05 -11.88
C ALA A 471 1.30 -15.36 -12.15
N ARG A 472 2.08 -15.68 -11.11
CA ARG A 472 3.49 -16.09 -11.24
C ARG A 472 3.63 -17.36 -12.08
N LEU A 473 2.76 -18.35 -11.87
CA LEU A 473 2.73 -19.58 -12.64
C LEU A 473 2.38 -19.32 -14.10
N ALA A 474 1.38 -18.50 -14.38
CA ALA A 474 0.98 -18.16 -15.75
C ALA A 474 2.13 -17.46 -16.50
N VAL A 475 2.69 -16.41 -15.93
CA VAL A 475 3.78 -15.63 -16.54
C VAL A 475 5.06 -16.47 -16.64
N GLY A 476 5.46 -17.13 -15.56
CA GLY A 476 6.65 -17.96 -15.51
C GLY A 476 6.58 -19.15 -16.45
N MET A 477 5.43 -19.83 -16.54
CA MET A 477 5.24 -20.94 -17.47
C MET A 477 5.34 -20.48 -18.92
N LEU A 478 4.69 -19.38 -19.28
CA LEU A 478 4.74 -18.83 -20.64
C LEU A 478 6.17 -18.46 -21.04
N LEU A 479 6.86 -17.67 -20.21
CA LEU A 479 8.23 -17.24 -20.49
C LEU A 479 9.23 -18.39 -20.42
N GLY A 480 9.01 -19.36 -19.52
CA GLY A 480 9.88 -20.52 -19.33
C GLY A 480 9.81 -21.49 -20.49
N LEU A 481 8.60 -21.75 -21.01
CA LEU A 481 8.40 -22.53 -22.23
C LEU A 481 9.08 -21.85 -23.42
N LEU A 482 8.92 -20.53 -23.57
CA LEU A 482 9.56 -19.76 -24.64
C LEU A 482 11.10 -19.80 -24.56
N GLY A 483 11.66 -19.59 -23.37
CA GLY A 483 13.11 -19.63 -23.13
C GLY A 483 13.70 -21.03 -23.30
N GLY A 484 13.02 -22.06 -22.77
CA GLY A 484 13.47 -23.45 -22.86
C GLY A 484 13.37 -24.03 -24.26
N TRP A 485 12.34 -23.66 -25.02
CA TRP A 485 12.19 -24.07 -26.41
C TRP A 485 13.27 -23.46 -27.31
N HIS A 486 13.65 -22.22 -27.05
CA HIS A 486 14.70 -21.49 -27.79
C HIS A 486 16.07 -21.52 -27.09
N GLN A 487 16.40 -22.61 -26.40
CA GLN A 487 17.64 -22.77 -25.65
C GLN A 487 18.87 -22.30 -26.46
N GLY A 488 19.69 -21.43 -25.87
CA GLY A 488 20.90 -20.87 -26.50
C GLY A 488 20.64 -19.71 -27.49
N GLY A 489 19.37 -19.42 -27.79
CA GLY A 489 18.95 -18.31 -28.64
C GLY A 489 19.14 -16.93 -27.99
N ARG A 490 18.81 -15.87 -28.74
CA ARG A 490 18.79 -14.48 -28.21
C ARG A 490 17.67 -14.27 -27.20
N LEU A 491 16.50 -14.84 -27.46
CA LEU A 491 15.33 -14.76 -26.56
C LEU A 491 15.62 -15.39 -25.21
N ASP A 492 16.18 -16.60 -25.20
CA ASP A 492 16.59 -17.31 -23.99
C ASP A 492 17.55 -16.49 -23.12
N ARG A 493 18.60 -15.93 -23.74
CA ARG A 493 19.57 -15.07 -23.05
C ARG A 493 18.94 -13.78 -22.52
N PHE A 494 18.03 -13.17 -23.27
CA PHE A 494 17.30 -11.98 -22.82
C PHE A 494 16.40 -12.29 -21.61
N LEU A 495 15.59 -13.34 -21.68
CA LEU A 495 14.69 -13.75 -20.58
C LEU A 495 15.46 -14.14 -19.32
N THR A 496 16.57 -14.88 -19.49
CA THR A 496 17.46 -15.23 -18.39
C THR A 496 18.07 -13.97 -17.76
N GLY A 497 18.63 -13.06 -18.57
CA GLY A 497 19.19 -11.79 -18.09
C GLY A 497 18.17 -10.87 -17.41
N LEU A 498 16.92 -10.84 -17.91
CA LEU A 498 15.83 -10.09 -17.27
C LEU A 498 15.49 -10.68 -15.90
N SER A 499 15.40 -12.01 -15.79
CA SER A 499 15.15 -12.67 -14.51
C SER A 499 16.29 -12.46 -13.50
N GLU A 500 17.54 -12.48 -13.96
CA GLU A 500 18.72 -12.21 -13.13
C GLU A 500 18.73 -10.75 -12.63
N THR A 501 18.29 -9.81 -13.47
CA THR A 501 18.18 -8.39 -13.12
C THR A 501 17.12 -8.16 -12.04
N VAL A 502 15.93 -8.74 -12.19
CA VAL A 502 14.86 -8.63 -11.17
C VAL A 502 15.30 -9.30 -9.86
N ALA A 503 15.96 -10.45 -9.94
CA ALA A 503 16.47 -11.16 -8.76
C ALA A 503 17.59 -10.42 -8.02
N ALA A 504 18.24 -9.43 -8.64
CA ALA A 504 19.24 -8.59 -7.97
C ALA A 504 18.61 -7.58 -6.99
N PHE A 505 17.31 -7.32 -7.11
CA PHE A 505 16.58 -6.53 -6.12
C PHE A 505 16.20 -7.37 -4.90
N PRO A 506 16.26 -6.81 -3.69
CA PRO A 506 15.61 -7.40 -2.54
C PRO A 506 14.10 -7.52 -2.82
N ALA A 507 13.59 -8.75 -2.88
CA ALA A 507 12.22 -9.03 -3.32
C ALA A 507 11.17 -8.26 -2.50
N LEU A 508 11.36 -8.16 -1.19
CA LEU A 508 10.52 -7.40 -0.28
C LEU A 508 10.45 -5.92 -0.63
N LEU A 509 11.60 -5.30 -0.90
CA LEU A 509 11.68 -3.86 -1.15
C LEU A 509 11.16 -3.50 -2.53
N LEU A 510 11.46 -4.33 -3.55
CA LEU A 510 10.89 -4.15 -4.87
C LEU A 510 9.37 -4.35 -4.85
N ALA A 511 8.88 -5.36 -4.12
CA ALA A 511 7.45 -5.57 -3.94
C ALA A 511 6.78 -4.36 -3.29
N MET A 512 7.33 -3.88 -2.17
CA MET A 512 6.84 -2.70 -1.47
C MET A 512 6.78 -1.49 -2.42
N ALA A 513 7.90 -1.17 -3.08
CA ALA A 513 7.98 -0.02 -3.96
C ALA A 513 7.01 -0.13 -5.16
N LEU A 514 6.86 -1.31 -5.76
CA LEU A 514 5.87 -1.54 -6.83
C LEU A 514 4.43 -1.43 -6.34
N ILE A 515 4.11 -1.96 -5.16
CA ILE A 515 2.77 -1.86 -4.56
C ILE A 515 2.41 -0.40 -4.29
N LEU A 516 3.35 0.37 -3.77
CA LEU A 516 3.19 1.82 -3.56
C LEU A 516 3.01 2.56 -4.88
N ALA A 517 3.85 2.27 -5.89
CA ALA A 517 3.76 2.85 -7.23
C ALA A 517 2.46 2.52 -7.98
N LEU A 518 1.91 1.31 -7.79
CA LEU A 518 0.63 0.91 -8.35
C LEU A 518 -0.57 1.50 -7.57
N GLY A 519 -0.30 2.11 -6.41
CA GLY A 519 -1.27 2.66 -5.48
C GLY A 519 -1.82 1.59 -4.55
N ILE A 520 -1.14 1.31 -3.43
CA ILE A 520 -1.53 0.37 -2.35
C ILE A 520 -3.01 0.46 -1.95
N ARG A 521 -3.51 1.68 -2.05
CA ARG A 521 -4.83 2.21 -1.78
C ARG A 521 -5.91 1.76 -2.80
N ARG A 522 -5.57 0.96 -3.82
CA ARG A 522 -6.50 0.32 -4.78
C ARG A 522 -6.92 -1.10 -4.35
N GLY A 523 -6.57 -1.54 -3.15
CA GLY A 523 -6.94 -2.86 -2.61
C GLY A 523 -6.05 -3.99 -3.15
N LEU A 524 -6.66 -5.06 -3.66
CA LEU A 524 -5.97 -6.28 -4.09
C LEU A 524 -5.03 -6.15 -5.31
N PRO A 525 -5.42 -5.45 -6.40
CA PRO A 525 -4.66 -5.49 -7.66
C PRO A 525 -3.17 -5.06 -7.55
N PRO A 526 -2.80 -4.00 -6.79
CA PRO A 526 -1.40 -3.63 -6.57
C PRO A 526 -0.54 -4.77 -6.01
N PHE A 527 -1.08 -5.53 -5.04
CA PHE A 527 -0.40 -6.68 -4.45
C PHE A 527 -0.27 -7.82 -5.46
N ILE A 528 -1.33 -8.13 -6.22
CA ILE A 528 -1.28 -9.20 -7.23
C ILE A 528 -0.22 -8.89 -8.31
N ILE A 529 -0.27 -7.68 -8.88
CA ILE A 529 0.64 -7.27 -9.96
C ILE A 529 2.06 -7.11 -9.43
N GLY A 530 2.24 -6.37 -8.34
CA GLY A 530 3.56 -6.12 -7.74
C GLY A 530 4.27 -7.41 -7.34
N LEU A 531 3.58 -8.31 -6.63
CA LEU A 531 4.16 -9.58 -6.20
C LEU A 531 4.35 -10.58 -7.36
N ALA A 532 3.54 -10.54 -8.41
CA ALA A 532 3.74 -11.34 -9.61
C ALA A 532 5.00 -10.89 -10.37
N LEU A 533 5.21 -9.58 -10.52
CA LEU A 533 6.39 -8.99 -11.19
C LEU A 533 7.71 -9.31 -10.47
N VAL A 534 7.68 -9.49 -9.15
CA VAL A 534 8.87 -9.80 -8.36
C VAL A 534 9.28 -11.28 -8.47
N GLY A 535 8.32 -12.22 -8.52
CA GLY A 535 8.62 -13.66 -8.36
C GLY A 535 8.50 -14.55 -9.60
N TRP A 536 8.08 -14.03 -10.75
CA TRP A 536 7.89 -14.86 -11.96
C TRP A 536 9.19 -15.53 -12.46
N GLY A 537 10.36 -14.94 -12.16
CA GLY A 537 11.66 -15.42 -12.63
C GLY A 537 12.01 -16.82 -12.14
N GLU A 538 11.70 -17.15 -10.89
CA GLU A 538 11.98 -18.48 -10.31
C GLU A 538 11.17 -19.58 -11.00
N VAL A 539 9.88 -19.33 -11.22
CA VAL A 539 9.00 -20.23 -11.97
C VAL A 539 9.46 -20.37 -13.41
N MET A 540 9.83 -19.26 -14.05
CA MET A 540 10.34 -19.24 -15.42
C MET A 540 11.57 -20.14 -15.58
N GLN A 541 12.53 -20.04 -14.66
CA GLN A 541 13.75 -20.85 -14.68
C GLN A 541 13.45 -22.34 -14.46
N TYR A 542 12.53 -22.68 -13.56
CA TYR A 542 12.09 -24.07 -13.35
C TYR A 542 11.45 -24.65 -14.63
N VAL A 543 10.46 -23.95 -15.20
CA VAL A 543 9.75 -24.40 -16.40
C VAL A 543 10.70 -24.50 -17.59
N ARG A 544 11.62 -23.55 -17.73
CA ARG A 544 12.67 -23.56 -18.73
C ARG A 544 13.55 -24.80 -18.61
N ALA A 545 14.05 -25.09 -17.40
CA ALA A 545 14.91 -26.25 -17.16
C ALA A 545 14.20 -27.57 -17.48
N GLU A 546 12.93 -27.70 -17.06
CA GLU A 546 12.15 -28.91 -17.33
C GLU A 546 11.80 -29.04 -18.83
N THR A 547 11.54 -27.94 -19.52
CA THR A 547 11.32 -27.93 -20.98
C THR A 547 12.56 -28.41 -21.73
N ILE A 548 13.74 -27.93 -21.34
CA ILE A 548 15.03 -28.37 -21.90
C ILE A 548 15.24 -29.86 -21.65
N ALA A 549 14.88 -30.36 -20.46
CA ALA A 549 15.02 -31.77 -20.11
C ALA A 549 14.01 -32.69 -20.83
N LEU A 550 12.81 -32.19 -21.13
CA LEU A 550 11.77 -32.95 -21.84
C LEU A 550 11.99 -33.00 -23.36
N ARG A 551 12.56 -31.93 -23.94
CA ARG A 551 12.78 -31.80 -25.39
C ARG A 551 13.49 -32.99 -26.05
N PRO A 552 14.61 -33.53 -25.52
CA PRO A 552 15.32 -34.65 -26.14
C PRO A 552 14.69 -36.03 -25.83
N ARG A 553 13.46 -36.10 -25.28
CA ARG A 553 12.84 -37.38 -24.98
C ARG A 553 12.28 -38.05 -26.25
N PRO A 554 12.39 -39.38 -26.40
CA PRO A 554 12.01 -40.09 -27.63
C PRO A 554 10.56 -39.88 -28.10
N PHE A 555 9.62 -39.66 -27.18
CA PHE A 555 8.22 -39.39 -27.55
C PHE A 555 8.02 -38.01 -28.18
N ILE A 556 8.88 -37.03 -27.88
CA ILE A 556 8.87 -35.72 -28.52
C ILE A 556 9.51 -35.84 -29.90
N GLU A 557 10.64 -36.51 -30.02
CA GLU A 557 11.31 -36.76 -31.31
C GLU A 557 10.39 -37.50 -32.29
N GLY A 558 9.66 -38.51 -31.81
CA GLY A 558 8.64 -39.21 -32.60
C GLY A 558 7.52 -38.28 -33.08
N ALA A 559 7.00 -37.40 -32.20
CA ALA A 559 5.98 -36.42 -32.59
C ALA A 559 6.50 -35.42 -33.63
N VAL A 560 7.73 -34.95 -33.50
CA VAL A 560 8.40 -34.09 -34.50
C VAL A 560 8.54 -34.83 -35.84
N ALA A 561 8.99 -36.09 -35.82
CA ALA A 561 9.14 -36.91 -37.02
C ALA A 561 7.80 -37.12 -37.76
N THR A 562 6.67 -37.13 -37.04
CA THR A 562 5.33 -37.18 -37.63
C THR A 562 4.79 -35.83 -38.15
N GLY A 563 5.59 -34.76 -38.10
CA GLY A 563 5.22 -33.44 -38.63
C GLY A 563 4.30 -32.61 -37.70
N VAL A 564 4.24 -32.91 -36.41
CA VAL A 564 3.45 -32.13 -35.45
C VAL A 564 4.02 -30.72 -35.31
N ARG A 565 3.18 -29.69 -35.48
CA ARG A 565 3.58 -28.29 -35.34
C ARG A 565 4.11 -27.96 -33.92
N PRO A 566 5.11 -27.07 -33.76
CA PRO A 566 5.73 -26.76 -32.48
C PRO A 566 4.75 -26.35 -31.36
N LEU A 567 3.79 -25.47 -31.66
CA LEU A 567 2.81 -25.02 -30.65
C LEU A 567 1.92 -26.18 -30.17
N ARG A 568 1.45 -27.03 -31.09
CA ARG A 568 0.66 -28.22 -30.76
C ARG A 568 1.48 -29.22 -29.96
N LEU A 569 2.76 -29.38 -30.29
CA LEU A 569 3.69 -30.23 -29.55
C LEU A 569 3.89 -29.73 -28.11
N ILE A 570 4.10 -28.44 -27.91
CA ILE A 570 4.24 -27.83 -26.58
C ILE A 570 2.97 -28.05 -25.75
N VAL A 571 1.80 -27.69 -26.28
CA VAL A 571 0.54 -27.77 -25.53
C VAL A 571 0.09 -29.22 -25.27
N THR A 572 0.36 -30.15 -26.19
CA THR A 572 -0.11 -31.54 -26.08
C THR A 572 0.87 -32.45 -25.36
N HIS A 573 2.18 -32.20 -25.49
CA HIS A 573 3.21 -33.11 -25.01
C HIS A 573 4.12 -32.51 -23.94
N VAL A 574 4.47 -31.21 -24.01
CA VAL A 574 5.35 -30.59 -22.99
C VAL A 574 4.53 -30.20 -21.76
N VAL A 575 3.52 -29.33 -21.94
CA VAL A 575 2.71 -28.78 -20.85
C VAL A 575 2.11 -29.85 -19.93
N PRO A 576 1.46 -30.92 -20.42
CA PRO A 576 0.87 -31.92 -19.54
C PRO A 576 1.88 -32.68 -18.69
N ASN A 577 3.14 -32.79 -19.14
CA ASN A 577 4.23 -33.39 -18.37
C ASN A 577 4.81 -32.41 -17.33
N LEU A 578 4.62 -31.10 -17.50
CA LEU A 578 4.99 -30.09 -16.52
C LEU A 578 3.99 -29.96 -15.36
N VAL A 579 2.69 -30.22 -15.62
CA VAL A 579 1.61 -30.01 -14.64
C VAL A 579 1.88 -30.64 -13.26
N PRO A 580 2.32 -31.91 -13.13
CA PRO A 580 2.60 -32.50 -11.81
C PRO A 580 3.66 -31.72 -11.01
N GLY A 581 4.73 -31.29 -11.69
CA GLY A 581 5.78 -30.47 -11.08
C GLY A 581 5.29 -29.06 -10.76
N LEU A 582 4.47 -28.47 -11.62
CA LEU A 582 3.87 -27.15 -11.40
C LEU A 582 2.92 -27.12 -10.20
N ILE A 583 2.18 -28.20 -9.91
CA ILE A 583 1.32 -28.26 -8.72
C ILE A 583 2.15 -28.29 -7.43
N SER A 584 3.23 -29.07 -7.42
CA SER A 584 4.17 -29.08 -6.28
C SER A 584 4.84 -27.72 -6.11
N LEU A 585 5.28 -27.11 -7.22
CA LEU A 585 5.85 -25.76 -7.22
C LEU A 585 4.86 -24.71 -6.74
N ALA A 586 3.58 -24.79 -7.17
CA ALA A 586 2.52 -23.88 -6.73
C ALA A 586 2.37 -23.88 -5.21
N ALA A 587 2.39 -25.07 -4.58
CA ALA A 587 2.31 -25.18 -3.13
C ALA A 587 3.54 -24.57 -2.43
N LEU A 588 4.75 -24.76 -2.97
CA LEU A 588 5.95 -24.13 -2.41
C LEU A 588 5.93 -22.61 -2.61
N GLU A 589 5.46 -22.13 -3.76
CA GLU A 589 5.27 -20.71 -4.05
C GLU A 589 4.23 -20.07 -3.13
N MET A 590 3.15 -20.78 -2.75
CA MET A 590 2.19 -20.30 -1.76
C MET A 590 2.88 -19.97 -0.44
N GLY A 591 3.76 -20.85 0.05
CA GLY A 591 4.55 -20.60 1.26
C GLY A 591 5.45 -19.36 1.11
N SER A 592 6.14 -19.22 -0.02
CA SER A 592 7.00 -18.06 -0.30
C SER A 592 6.22 -16.74 -0.39
N VAL A 593 5.06 -16.73 -1.04
CA VAL A 593 4.19 -15.55 -1.18
C VAL A 593 3.60 -15.15 0.18
N LEU A 594 3.13 -16.11 0.97
CA LEU A 594 2.61 -15.84 2.31
C LEU A 594 3.70 -15.28 3.23
N MET A 595 4.93 -15.77 3.14
CA MET A 595 6.05 -15.22 3.89
C MET A 595 6.31 -13.76 3.49
N LEU A 596 6.30 -13.46 2.19
CA LEU A 596 6.48 -12.10 1.67
C LEU A 596 5.34 -11.17 2.08
N LEU A 597 4.08 -11.64 2.06
CA LEU A 597 2.93 -10.88 2.56
C LEU A 597 3.02 -10.59 4.06
N GLY A 598 3.49 -11.54 4.86
CA GLY A 598 3.74 -11.33 6.29
C GLY A 598 4.85 -10.32 6.55
N GLU A 599 5.94 -10.37 5.78
CA GLU A 599 7.05 -9.40 5.87
C GLU A 599 6.61 -8.00 5.41
N LEU A 600 5.81 -7.89 4.35
CA LEU A 600 5.21 -6.61 3.93
C LEU A 600 4.25 -6.07 4.98
N GLY A 601 3.37 -6.92 5.53
CA GLY A 601 2.45 -6.55 6.59
C GLY A 601 3.17 -6.05 7.84
N PHE A 602 4.25 -6.71 8.22
CA PHE A 602 5.14 -6.26 9.30
C PHE A 602 5.77 -4.88 9.03
N LEU A 603 6.02 -4.53 7.78
CA LEU A 603 6.50 -3.21 7.37
C LEU A 603 5.39 -2.17 7.16
N GLY A 604 4.15 -2.48 7.55
CA GLY A 604 3.01 -1.58 7.38
C GLY A 604 2.45 -1.54 5.94
N ILE A 605 2.87 -2.48 5.08
CA ILE A 605 2.40 -2.60 3.69
C ILE A 605 1.40 -3.74 3.61
N PHE A 606 0.13 -3.39 3.68
CA PHE A 606 -0.98 -4.33 3.67
C PHE A 606 -2.12 -3.81 2.78
N ILE A 607 -3.07 -4.68 2.46
CA ILE A 607 -4.13 -4.47 1.47
C ILE A 607 -4.94 -3.23 1.83
N GLY A 608 -5.10 -2.33 0.86
CA GLY A 608 -5.85 -1.07 1.04
C GLY A 608 -5.04 0.06 1.68
N GLY A 609 -3.84 -0.22 2.18
CA GLY A 609 -2.92 0.77 2.77
C GLY A 609 -3.33 1.30 4.14
N GLY A 610 -4.49 0.86 4.66
CA GLY A 610 -4.99 1.26 5.95
C GLY A 610 -5.25 2.76 6.11
N PHE A 611 -5.56 3.14 7.34
CA PHE A 611 -5.55 4.52 7.80
C PHE A 611 -4.69 4.60 9.05
N SER A 612 -4.09 5.78 9.23
CA SER A 612 -3.31 6.13 10.40
C SER A 612 -4.20 6.87 11.38
N ALA A 613 -4.27 6.41 12.63
CA ALA A 613 -4.99 7.10 13.69
C ALA A 613 -4.07 7.40 14.88
N GLU A 614 -4.09 8.64 15.35
CA GLU A 614 -3.48 9.05 16.61
C GLU A 614 -4.45 8.69 17.74
N MET A 615 -4.14 7.64 18.51
CA MET A 615 -5.01 7.18 19.60
C MET A 615 -4.51 7.58 20.98
N ILE A 616 -3.22 7.90 21.10
CA ILE A 616 -2.55 8.41 22.29
C ILE A 616 -1.49 9.41 21.80
N VAL A 617 -1.30 10.50 22.54
CA VAL A 617 -0.36 11.61 22.29
C VAL A 617 0.92 11.16 21.58
N ASP A 618 1.22 11.78 20.42
CA ASP A 618 2.47 11.71 19.66
C ASP A 618 2.79 10.37 18.96
N GLN A 619 1.82 9.47 18.76
CA GLN A 619 2.09 8.21 18.03
C GLN A 619 0.99 7.82 17.03
N LEU A 620 1.40 7.74 15.76
CA LEU A 620 0.53 7.44 14.63
C LEU A 620 0.49 5.94 14.35
N TRP A 621 -0.68 5.30 14.41
CA TRP A 621 -0.78 3.84 14.27
C TRP A 621 -1.44 3.44 12.96
N ALA A 622 -0.86 2.48 12.24
CA ALA A 622 -1.41 1.98 10.98
C ALA A 622 -2.41 0.84 11.21
N TYR A 623 -3.68 1.04 10.85
CA TYR A 623 -4.75 0.04 10.97
C TYR A 623 -5.42 -0.25 9.64
N SER A 624 -5.93 -1.46 9.49
CA SER A 624 -6.81 -1.83 8.38
C SER A 624 -8.23 -2.08 8.88
N ASP A 625 -9.20 -1.52 8.16
CA ASP A 625 -10.61 -1.91 8.27
C ASP A 625 -10.87 -3.25 7.59
N VAL A 626 -9.96 -3.72 6.73
CA VAL A 626 -10.08 -5.04 6.10
C VAL A 626 -9.40 -6.07 6.99
N PRO A 627 -10.13 -7.08 7.50
CA PRO A 627 -9.50 -8.17 8.23
C PRO A 627 -8.58 -8.91 7.26
N GLU A 628 -7.30 -8.87 7.55
CA GLU A 628 -6.25 -9.64 6.89
C GLU A 628 -5.10 -9.83 7.87
N TRP A 629 -4.32 -10.89 7.71
CA TRP A 629 -3.25 -11.16 8.66
C TRP A 629 -2.09 -10.16 8.57
N GLY A 630 -1.80 -9.64 7.37
CA GLY A 630 -0.71 -8.68 7.17
C GLY A 630 -0.91 -7.38 7.97
N ALA A 631 -2.14 -6.86 7.99
CA ALA A 631 -2.50 -5.67 8.76
C ALA A 631 -2.35 -5.86 10.27
N LEU A 632 -2.56 -7.07 10.79
CA LEU A 632 -2.37 -7.36 12.22
C LEU A 632 -0.88 -7.29 12.63
N LEU A 633 0.03 -7.33 11.65
CA LEU A 633 1.47 -7.33 11.88
C LEU A 633 2.11 -5.93 11.78
N SER A 634 1.39 -4.91 11.32
CA SER A 634 1.96 -3.56 11.04
C SER A 634 2.57 -2.87 12.25
N ASN A 635 2.03 -3.15 13.45
CA ASN A 635 2.39 -2.46 14.68
C ASN A 635 3.22 -3.35 15.63
N LEU A 636 3.81 -4.44 15.13
CA LEU A 636 4.48 -5.44 15.97
C LEU A 636 5.66 -4.88 16.77
N ARG A 637 6.51 -4.08 16.12
CA ARG A 637 7.77 -3.62 16.74
C ARG A 637 7.53 -2.82 18.02
N GLU A 638 6.44 -2.06 18.05
CA GLU A 638 6.05 -1.19 19.15
C GLU A 638 5.20 -1.93 20.20
N THR A 639 4.29 -2.81 19.77
CA THR A 639 3.32 -3.43 20.68
C THR A 639 3.77 -4.76 21.26
N ALA A 640 4.53 -5.57 20.52
CA ALA A 640 4.75 -6.97 20.84
C ALA A 640 5.50 -7.20 22.17
N ARG A 641 6.26 -6.21 22.65
CA ARG A 641 6.97 -6.27 23.93
C ARG A 641 6.02 -6.12 25.13
N ALA A 642 5.02 -5.23 25.00
CA ALA A 642 4.04 -4.96 26.04
C ALA A 642 2.87 -5.95 25.98
N TYR A 643 2.45 -6.32 24.76
CA TYR A 643 1.27 -7.14 24.49
C TYR A 643 1.63 -8.31 23.55
N PRO A 644 2.31 -9.37 24.03
CA PRO A 644 2.85 -10.42 23.16
C PRO A 644 1.81 -11.16 22.32
N TRP A 645 0.55 -11.23 22.76
CA TRP A 645 -0.53 -11.91 22.03
C TRP A 645 -0.88 -11.24 20.69
N THR A 646 -0.72 -9.92 20.56
CA THR A 646 -0.98 -9.19 19.32
C THR A 646 -0.04 -9.63 18.20
N ALA A 647 1.14 -10.15 18.57
CA ALA A 647 2.13 -10.72 17.66
C ALA A 647 2.02 -12.22 17.47
N LEU A 648 1.76 -12.92 18.56
CA LEU A 648 1.84 -14.37 18.61
C LEU A 648 0.83 -15.03 17.67
N TYR A 649 -0.45 -14.63 17.75
CA TYR A 649 -1.50 -15.31 17.01
C TYR A 649 -1.48 -15.03 15.50
N PRO A 650 -1.31 -13.78 15.02
CA PRO A 650 -1.14 -13.53 13.59
C PRO A 650 0.13 -14.18 13.03
N GLY A 651 1.23 -14.17 13.80
CA GLY A 651 2.47 -14.87 13.45
C GLY A 651 2.29 -16.39 13.34
N LEU A 652 1.53 -17.01 14.26
CA LEU A 652 1.18 -18.43 14.20
C LEU A 652 0.28 -18.76 13.01
N ALA A 653 -0.66 -17.88 12.66
CA ALA A 653 -1.52 -18.06 11.49
C ALA A 653 -0.69 -18.11 10.19
N PHE A 654 0.21 -17.15 9.99
CA PHE A 654 1.16 -17.17 8.87
C PHE A 654 2.06 -18.41 8.90
N PHE A 655 2.68 -18.71 10.04
CA PHE A 655 3.56 -19.87 10.19
C PHE A 655 2.84 -21.19 9.87
N GLY A 656 1.63 -21.39 10.41
CA GLY A 656 0.81 -22.57 10.15
C GLY A 656 0.43 -22.70 8.67
N ALA A 657 0.09 -21.59 8.02
CA ALA A 657 -0.22 -21.58 6.59
C ALA A 657 1.00 -21.92 5.73
N ILE A 658 2.14 -21.25 5.96
CA ILE A 658 3.40 -21.49 5.24
C ILE A 658 3.85 -22.94 5.44
N LEU A 659 3.79 -23.44 6.68
CA LEU A 659 4.14 -24.82 7.01
C LEU A 659 3.23 -25.82 6.30
N GLY A 660 1.92 -25.58 6.29
CA GLY A 660 0.94 -26.44 5.62
C GLY A 660 1.22 -26.58 4.13
N PHE A 661 1.43 -25.46 3.43
CA PHE A 661 1.75 -25.45 2.00
C PHE A 661 3.12 -26.05 1.69
N ASN A 662 4.15 -25.77 2.51
CA ASN A 662 5.49 -26.34 2.31
C ASN A 662 5.52 -27.86 2.53
N LEU A 663 4.85 -28.36 3.57
CA LEU A 663 4.72 -29.80 3.83
C LEU A 663 3.92 -30.50 2.72
N PHE A 664 2.81 -29.89 2.29
CA PHE A 664 1.99 -30.42 1.20
C PHE A 664 2.77 -30.49 -0.11
N GLY A 665 3.45 -29.39 -0.49
CA GLY A 665 4.25 -29.31 -1.71
C GLY A 665 5.40 -30.32 -1.72
N GLU A 666 6.12 -30.46 -0.61
CA GLU A 666 7.21 -31.42 -0.46
C GLU A 666 6.70 -32.87 -0.48
N GLY A 667 5.61 -33.13 0.25
CA GLY A 667 4.95 -34.43 0.27
C GLY A 667 4.51 -34.85 -1.13
N LEU A 668 3.89 -33.94 -1.88
CA LEU A 668 3.44 -34.16 -3.25
C LEU A 668 4.62 -34.43 -4.19
N ARG A 669 5.71 -33.66 -4.09
CA ARG A 669 6.91 -33.86 -4.92
C ARG A 669 7.44 -35.28 -4.79
N ARG A 670 7.60 -35.76 -3.54
CA ARG A 670 8.09 -37.13 -3.29
C ARG A 670 7.16 -38.20 -3.86
N LEU A 671 5.84 -37.99 -3.81
CA LEU A 671 4.89 -38.92 -4.40
C LEU A 671 4.99 -38.96 -5.92
N VAL A 672 5.21 -37.80 -6.57
CA VAL A 672 5.44 -37.73 -8.02
C VAL A 672 6.74 -38.47 -8.37
N ASP A 673 7.84 -38.20 -7.66
CA ASP A 673 9.16 -38.78 -7.92
C ASP A 673 9.21 -40.31 -7.67
N GLN A 674 8.57 -40.79 -6.60
CA GLN A 674 8.65 -42.21 -6.20
C GLN A 674 7.61 -43.11 -6.87
N ILE A 675 6.41 -42.59 -7.18
CA ILE A 675 5.25 -43.40 -7.60
C ILE A 675 4.92 -43.20 -9.08
N GLY A 676 5.45 -42.15 -9.73
CA GLY A 676 5.06 -41.78 -11.10
C GLY A 676 3.57 -41.47 -11.20
N LEU A 677 3.00 -40.85 -10.17
CA LEU A 677 1.58 -40.48 -10.13
C LEU A 677 1.29 -39.46 -11.24
N ASN A 678 0.47 -39.86 -12.20
CA ASN A 678 0.05 -39.00 -13.30
C ASN A 678 -1.08 -38.08 -12.82
N VAL A 679 -0.71 -36.94 -12.22
CA VAL A 679 -1.64 -35.93 -11.64
C VAL A 679 -2.44 -35.20 -12.73
N SER A 680 -2.10 -35.38 -14.01
CA SER A 680 -2.82 -34.79 -15.16
C SER A 680 -4.33 -35.09 -15.20
N ARG A 681 -4.80 -36.15 -14.51
CA ARG A 681 -6.23 -36.48 -14.41
C ARG A 681 -7.00 -35.64 -13.38
N LEU A 682 -6.32 -35.04 -12.39
CA LEU A 682 -6.95 -34.21 -11.34
C LEU A 682 -7.19 -32.78 -11.83
N VAL A 683 -6.28 -32.22 -12.65
CA VAL A 683 -6.43 -30.90 -13.27
C VAL A 683 -6.94 -31.09 -14.70
N ASN A 684 -8.22 -31.45 -14.82
CA ASN A 684 -8.91 -31.47 -16.11
C ASN A 684 -9.50 -30.08 -16.39
N ARG A 685 -9.77 -29.77 -17.66
CA ARG A 685 -10.43 -28.53 -18.11
C ARG A 685 -11.71 -28.20 -17.35
N TYR A 686 -12.42 -29.23 -16.88
CA TYR A 686 -13.62 -29.08 -16.08
C TYR A 686 -13.33 -28.62 -14.65
N THR A 687 -12.22 -29.03 -14.04
CA THR A 687 -11.87 -28.63 -12.67
C THR A 687 -11.51 -27.13 -12.61
N VAL A 688 -10.78 -26.63 -13.61
CA VAL A 688 -10.43 -25.19 -13.72
C VAL A 688 -11.66 -24.36 -14.06
N LEU A 689 -12.48 -24.81 -15.01
CA LEU A 689 -13.72 -24.13 -15.38
C LEU A 689 -14.72 -24.07 -14.20
N VAL A 690 -14.86 -25.15 -13.43
CA VAL A 690 -15.72 -25.18 -12.23
C VAL A 690 -15.19 -24.23 -11.17
N LEU A 691 -13.88 -24.17 -10.92
CA LEU A 691 -13.31 -23.24 -9.96
C LEU A 691 -13.56 -21.78 -10.36
N VAL A 692 -13.37 -21.44 -11.65
CA VAL A 692 -13.66 -20.09 -12.18
C VAL A 692 -15.16 -19.79 -12.13
N LEU A 693 -16.02 -20.73 -12.50
CA LEU A 693 -17.48 -20.55 -12.43
C LEU A 693 -18.01 -20.44 -11.01
N VAL A 694 -17.41 -21.13 -10.04
CA VAL A 694 -17.79 -21.00 -8.63
C VAL A 694 -17.35 -19.63 -8.08
N LEU A 695 -16.16 -19.15 -8.42
CA LEU A 695 -15.67 -17.84 -7.99
C LEU A 695 -16.44 -16.69 -8.65
N VAL A 696 -16.68 -16.77 -9.97
CA VAL A 696 -17.43 -15.76 -10.73
C VAL A 696 -18.92 -15.84 -10.40
N GLY A 697 -19.48 -17.05 -10.31
CA GLY A 697 -20.88 -17.28 -9.98
C GLY A 697 -21.22 -16.92 -8.54
N GLY A 698 -20.30 -17.14 -7.58
CA GLY A 698 -20.46 -16.70 -6.20
C GLY A 698 -20.54 -15.18 -6.10
N ARG A 699 -19.61 -14.47 -6.75
CA ARG A 699 -19.59 -13.00 -6.77
C ARG A 699 -20.80 -12.41 -7.49
N TRP A 700 -21.17 -12.98 -8.64
CA TRP A 700 -22.36 -12.56 -9.39
C TRP A 700 -23.66 -12.81 -8.61
N ALA A 701 -23.76 -13.93 -7.88
CA ALA A 701 -24.94 -14.24 -7.06
C ALA A 701 -25.05 -13.29 -5.86
N GLU A 702 -23.92 -12.95 -5.22
CA GLU A 702 -23.85 -11.97 -4.14
C GLU A 702 -24.29 -10.57 -4.61
N ASP A 703 -23.88 -10.16 -5.81
CA ASP A 703 -24.21 -8.85 -6.39
C ASP A 703 -25.68 -8.71 -6.84
N ASN A 704 -26.36 -9.81 -7.21
CA ASN A 704 -27.65 -9.76 -7.93
C ASN A 704 -28.85 -10.44 -7.24
N LEU A 705 -28.63 -11.37 -6.30
CA LEU A 705 -29.71 -12.13 -5.66
C LEU A 705 -29.90 -11.77 -4.17
N GLY A 706 -29.13 -10.81 -3.66
CA GLY A 706 -29.14 -10.37 -2.26
C GLY A 706 -29.98 -9.11 -1.96
N SER A 707 -29.94 -8.67 -0.70
CA SER A 707 -30.62 -7.47 -0.18
C SER A 707 -30.29 -6.18 -0.95
N VAL A 708 -29.11 -6.12 -1.59
CA VAL A 708 -28.67 -4.99 -2.43
C VAL A 708 -29.63 -4.70 -3.60
N ALA A 709 -30.21 -5.73 -4.23
CA ALA A 709 -31.16 -5.54 -5.32
C ALA A 709 -32.51 -4.95 -4.83
N VAL A 710 -32.85 -5.16 -3.56
CA VAL A 710 -34.02 -4.54 -2.93
C VAL A 710 -33.73 -3.07 -2.64
N TYR A 711 -32.60 -2.77 -1.99
CA TYR A 711 -32.21 -1.38 -1.68
C TYR A 711 -32.01 -0.54 -2.93
N ARG A 712 -31.51 -1.11 -4.03
CA ARG A 712 -31.40 -0.38 -5.31
C ARG A 712 -32.76 0.06 -5.85
N ARG A 713 -33.80 -0.78 -5.72
CA ARG A 713 -35.17 -0.42 -6.12
C ARG A 713 -35.79 0.62 -5.18
N GLN A 714 -35.47 0.57 -3.89
CA GLN A 714 -35.92 1.58 -2.92
C GLN A 714 -35.23 2.93 -3.14
N ALA A 715 -33.91 2.94 -3.32
CA ALA A 715 -33.13 4.14 -3.63
C ALA A 715 -33.57 4.80 -4.95
N ALA A 716 -34.03 4.03 -5.94
CA ALA A 716 -34.56 4.56 -7.20
C ALA A 716 -35.83 5.42 -7.04
N GLN A 717 -36.48 5.43 -5.86
CA GLN A 717 -37.64 6.30 -5.57
C GLN A 717 -37.24 7.73 -5.19
N PHE A 718 -35.95 8.01 -5.03
CA PHE A 718 -35.43 9.36 -4.85
C PHE A 718 -35.79 10.23 -6.06
N SER A 719 -36.40 11.39 -5.81
CA SER A 719 -36.88 12.32 -6.85
C SER A 719 -36.02 13.58 -6.88
N GLY A 720 -35.28 13.77 -7.98
CA GLY A 720 -34.48 14.98 -8.18
C GLY A 720 -35.33 16.25 -8.25
N ALA A 721 -36.55 16.15 -8.79
CA ALA A 721 -37.49 17.28 -8.84
C ALA A 721 -37.98 17.71 -7.45
N ALA A 722 -38.17 16.77 -6.51
CA ALA A 722 -38.55 17.07 -5.14
C ALA A 722 -37.40 17.73 -4.36
N ALA A 723 -36.19 17.19 -4.51
CA ALA A 723 -34.99 17.82 -3.95
C ALA A 723 -34.78 19.23 -4.53
N LEU A 724 -34.98 19.43 -5.84
CA LEU A 724 -34.88 20.74 -6.46
C LEU A 724 -35.89 21.74 -5.86
N ALA A 725 -37.14 21.32 -5.64
CA ALA A 725 -38.17 22.16 -5.03
C ALA A 725 -37.81 22.57 -3.59
N GLN A 726 -37.22 21.67 -2.81
CA GLN A 726 -36.73 21.99 -1.46
C GLN A 726 -35.56 22.96 -1.48
N ALA A 727 -34.62 22.80 -2.42
CA ALA A 727 -33.51 23.73 -2.60
C ALA A 727 -34.01 25.12 -3.03
N GLN A 728 -35.04 25.19 -3.89
CA GLN A 728 -35.71 26.42 -4.28
C GLN A 728 -36.39 27.11 -3.09
N ALA A 729 -37.07 26.36 -2.22
CA ALA A 729 -37.68 26.92 -1.00
C ALA A 729 -36.64 27.53 -0.07
N LEU A 730 -35.51 26.85 0.14
CA LEU A 730 -34.43 27.37 0.99
C LEU A 730 -33.74 28.61 0.40
N THR A 731 -33.75 28.78 -0.92
CA THR A 731 -33.08 29.87 -1.66
C THR A 731 -34.06 30.94 -2.15
N ALA A 732 -35.32 30.86 -1.72
CA ALA A 732 -36.36 31.77 -2.16
C ALA A 732 -36.04 33.22 -1.74
N PRO A 733 -36.37 34.24 -2.56
CA PRO A 733 -36.10 35.64 -2.23
C PRO A 733 -36.66 36.08 -0.85
N GLU A 734 -37.75 35.47 -0.42
CA GLU A 734 -38.42 35.72 0.87
C GLU A 734 -37.55 35.34 2.07
N ILE A 735 -36.60 34.41 1.90
CA ILE A 735 -35.66 34.01 2.96
C ILE A 735 -34.60 35.09 3.18
N GLN A 736 -34.41 36.05 2.27
CA GLN A 736 -33.44 37.17 2.41
C GLN A 736 -32.00 36.71 2.70
N GLY A 737 -31.60 35.57 2.13
CA GLY A 737 -30.29 34.94 2.37
C GLY A 737 -30.23 34.12 3.66
N ARG A 738 -29.16 33.35 3.87
CA ARG A 738 -29.04 32.43 5.02
C ARG A 738 -27.73 32.66 5.78
N ALA A 739 -27.35 33.93 5.93
CA ALA A 739 -26.14 34.30 6.65
C ALA A 739 -26.26 33.93 8.14
N LEU A 740 -25.15 33.51 8.76
CA LEU A 740 -25.10 33.24 10.19
C LEU A 740 -25.69 34.41 11.00
N GLY A 741 -26.63 34.12 11.90
CA GLY A 741 -27.31 35.12 12.73
C GLY A 741 -28.37 35.99 12.03
N SER A 742 -28.64 35.76 10.75
CA SER A 742 -29.70 36.50 10.02
C SER A 742 -31.10 35.90 10.26
N PRO A 743 -32.18 36.69 10.11
CA PRO A 743 -33.55 36.19 10.16
C PRO A 743 -33.82 35.05 9.16
N GLY A 744 -33.14 35.09 8.00
CA GLY A 744 -33.25 34.07 6.98
C GLY A 744 -32.60 32.73 7.35
N ALA A 745 -31.48 32.75 8.08
CA ALA A 745 -30.91 31.52 8.63
C ALA A 745 -31.82 30.89 9.70
N GLU A 746 -32.46 31.70 10.54
CA GLU A 746 -33.45 31.23 11.51
C GLU A 746 -34.70 30.65 10.84
N ALA A 747 -35.23 31.33 9.81
CA ALA A 747 -36.34 30.83 9.00
C ALA A 747 -35.99 29.51 8.28
N ALA A 748 -34.78 29.39 7.74
CA ALA A 748 -34.31 28.15 7.13
C ALA A 748 -34.18 27.01 8.14
N ALA A 749 -33.63 27.29 9.34
CA ALA A 749 -33.55 26.30 10.42
C ALA A 749 -34.94 25.82 10.85
N GLN A 750 -35.90 26.73 10.97
CA GLN A 750 -37.28 26.39 11.29
C GLN A 750 -37.93 25.53 10.20
N TYR A 751 -37.79 25.93 8.93
CA TYR A 751 -38.28 25.15 7.79
C TYR A 751 -37.73 23.72 7.80
N ILE A 752 -36.43 23.54 8.06
CA ILE A 752 -35.81 22.20 8.12
C ILE A 752 -36.36 21.40 9.31
N ALA A 753 -36.55 22.03 10.47
CA ALA A 753 -37.13 21.37 11.65
C ALA A 753 -38.57 20.90 11.39
N ASP A 754 -39.39 21.73 10.74
CA ASP A 754 -40.75 21.39 10.34
C ASP A 754 -40.74 20.20 9.35
N GLN A 755 -39.83 20.21 8.37
CA GLN A 755 -39.65 19.07 7.47
C GLN A 755 -39.20 17.80 8.20
N PHE A 756 -38.29 17.89 9.17
CA PHE A 756 -37.88 16.73 9.98
C PHE A 756 -39.06 16.14 10.76
N HIS A 757 -39.93 16.99 11.30
CA HIS A 757 -41.16 16.57 11.97
C HIS A 757 -42.13 15.87 11.02
N ASP A 758 -42.44 16.49 9.88
CA ASP A 758 -43.36 15.96 8.86
C ASP A 758 -42.86 14.64 8.25
N LEU A 759 -41.54 14.48 8.16
CA LEU A 759 -40.87 13.27 7.70
C LEU A 759 -40.78 12.17 8.77
N GLY A 760 -41.18 12.46 10.02
CA GLY A 760 -41.29 11.49 11.11
C GLY A 760 -39.99 11.24 11.88
N LEU A 761 -39.00 12.13 11.80
CA LEU A 761 -37.79 12.04 12.62
C LEU A 761 -38.06 12.44 14.07
N GLN A 762 -37.36 11.84 15.02
CA GLN A 762 -37.42 12.22 16.43
C GLN A 762 -36.43 13.35 16.74
N ALA A 763 -36.82 14.26 17.62
CA ALA A 763 -36.00 15.37 18.06
C ALA A 763 -34.74 14.91 18.85
N ALA A 764 -33.57 15.36 18.43
CA ALA A 764 -32.26 15.05 19.03
C ALA A 764 -31.46 16.28 19.51
N GLY A 765 -32.03 17.47 19.45
CA GLY A 765 -31.46 18.70 19.97
C GLY A 765 -31.68 18.88 21.48
N GLU A 766 -31.34 20.08 21.96
CA GLU A 766 -31.44 20.49 23.36
C GLU A 766 -32.90 20.51 23.82
N GLY A 767 -33.14 20.09 25.07
CA GLY A 767 -34.47 20.11 25.67
C GLY A 767 -35.53 19.29 24.92
N PHE A 768 -35.13 18.25 24.17
CA PHE A 768 -36.01 17.46 23.29
C PHE A 768 -36.59 18.26 22.12
N THR A 769 -35.94 19.34 21.71
CA THR A 769 -36.25 20.08 20.47
C THR A 769 -35.38 19.58 19.32
N TYR A 770 -35.61 20.06 18.09
CA TYR A 770 -34.69 19.82 16.99
C TYR A 770 -33.45 20.73 17.04
N PHE A 771 -33.40 21.73 17.93
CA PHE A 771 -32.36 22.75 17.88
C PHE A 771 -31.23 22.48 18.89
N GLN A 772 -30.00 22.69 18.46
CA GLN A 772 -28.85 22.86 19.34
C GLN A 772 -28.28 24.26 19.09
N ASN A 773 -28.13 25.06 20.15
CA ASN A 773 -27.69 26.43 20.02
C ASN A 773 -26.18 26.53 20.28
N GLN A 774 -25.41 26.89 19.26
CA GLN A 774 -24.00 27.22 19.40
C GLN A 774 -23.79 28.72 19.24
N THR A 775 -22.72 29.25 19.81
CA THR A 775 -22.32 30.65 19.59
C THR A 775 -21.07 30.70 18.73
N ARG A 776 -21.04 31.62 17.78
CA ARG A 776 -19.92 31.85 16.86
C ARG A 776 -19.56 33.33 16.80
N SER A 777 -18.29 33.64 16.58
CA SER A 777 -17.86 35.01 16.31
C SER A 777 -17.33 35.08 14.90
N TYR A 778 -17.63 36.16 14.18
CA TYR A 778 -17.10 36.39 12.84
C TYR A 778 -16.82 37.89 12.62
N LEU A 779 -16.07 38.23 11.58
CA LEU A 779 -15.76 39.61 11.20
C LEU A 779 -16.75 40.04 10.10
N GLY A 780 -17.59 41.02 10.38
CA GLY A 780 -18.51 41.61 9.41
C GLY A 780 -17.88 42.85 8.78
N LEU A 781 -18.07 43.03 7.46
CA LEU A 781 -17.67 44.27 6.78
C LEU A 781 -18.69 45.37 7.08
N ASP A 782 -18.22 46.52 7.55
CA ASP A 782 -19.06 47.70 7.83
C ASP A 782 -19.28 48.54 6.57
N ALA A 783 -18.34 48.49 5.62
CA ALA A 783 -18.40 49.17 4.33
C ALA A 783 -17.57 48.41 3.27
N VAL A 784 -17.65 48.83 2.01
CA VAL A 784 -16.81 48.28 0.94
C VAL A 784 -15.32 48.52 1.27
N PRO A 785 -14.45 47.49 1.27
CA PRO A 785 -13.01 47.67 1.42
C PRO A 785 -12.46 48.60 0.33
N SER A 786 -11.43 49.38 0.63
CA SER A 786 -10.83 50.30 -0.34
C SER A 786 -9.33 50.04 -0.51
N LEU A 787 -8.88 49.98 -1.75
CA LEU A 787 -7.48 49.93 -2.15
C LEU A 787 -7.18 51.11 -3.07
N ALA A 788 -6.37 52.06 -2.59
CA ALA A 788 -5.93 53.21 -3.38
C ALA A 788 -4.42 53.14 -3.63
N LEU A 789 -4.00 53.43 -4.85
CA LEU A 789 -2.60 53.41 -5.30
C LEU A 789 -2.18 54.83 -5.71
N ASP A 790 -0.97 55.25 -5.34
CA ASP A 790 -0.40 56.54 -5.73
C ASP A 790 0.41 56.41 -7.04
N ASP A 791 -0.25 55.96 -8.11
CA ASP A 791 0.38 55.66 -9.40
C ASP A 791 -0.26 56.39 -10.60
N GLY A 792 -1.25 57.25 -10.34
CA GLY A 792 -1.94 58.06 -11.36
C GLY A 792 -2.83 57.26 -12.34
N GLY A 793 -3.05 55.95 -12.10
CA GLY A 793 -3.93 55.12 -12.93
C GLY A 793 -5.41 55.12 -12.47
N PRO A 794 -6.29 54.33 -13.11
CA PRO A 794 -7.72 54.27 -12.77
C PRO A 794 -7.93 53.74 -11.34
N GLU A 795 -9.06 54.11 -10.71
CA GLU A 795 -9.42 53.56 -9.40
C GLU A 795 -9.63 52.04 -9.50
N ALA A 796 -9.09 51.30 -8.53
CA ALA A 796 -9.27 49.86 -8.47
C ALA A 796 -10.73 49.53 -8.13
N VAL A 797 -11.31 48.55 -8.82
CA VAL A 797 -12.72 48.16 -8.67
C VAL A 797 -12.85 46.96 -7.74
N TYR A 798 -13.65 47.10 -6.68
CA TYR A 798 -13.95 46.01 -5.76
C TYR A 798 -14.66 44.85 -6.48
N ARG A 799 -14.31 43.59 -6.15
CA ARG A 799 -14.73 42.33 -6.80
C ARG A 799 -14.23 42.09 -8.23
N GLN A 800 -13.50 43.03 -8.83
CA GLN A 800 -12.88 42.87 -10.15
C GLN A 800 -11.35 42.93 -10.05
N ASP A 801 -10.82 43.98 -9.41
CA ASP A 801 -9.38 44.18 -9.24
C ASP A 801 -8.88 43.74 -7.86
N TYR A 802 -9.74 43.79 -6.85
CA TYR A 802 -9.42 43.30 -5.50
C TYR A 802 -10.66 42.86 -4.73
N ALA A 803 -10.46 42.03 -3.71
CA ALA A 803 -11.50 41.58 -2.79
C ALA A 803 -10.93 41.34 -1.39
N GLU A 804 -11.80 41.28 -0.38
CA GLU A 804 -11.43 40.93 0.98
C GLU A 804 -10.86 39.51 1.07
N TYR A 805 -9.94 39.30 2.01
CA TYR A 805 -9.39 37.98 2.33
C TYR A 805 -9.98 37.43 3.62
N ALA A 806 -10.54 36.22 3.55
CA ALA A 806 -11.02 35.48 4.71
C ALA A 806 -9.85 34.74 5.36
N ALA A 807 -9.40 35.20 6.52
CA ALA A 807 -8.36 34.56 7.33
C ALA A 807 -8.93 34.02 8.66
N ALA A 808 -8.14 33.23 9.39
CA ALA A 808 -8.45 32.79 10.76
C ALA A 808 -8.17 33.86 11.84
N PHE A 809 -7.60 35.00 11.44
CA PHE A 809 -7.30 36.17 12.25
C PHE A 809 -8.03 37.39 11.71
N SER A 810 -8.11 38.46 12.50
CA SER A 810 -8.75 39.71 12.07
C SER A 810 -7.95 40.35 10.93
N THR A 811 -8.62 40.56 9.78
CA THR A 811 -8.09 41.33 8.65
C THR A 811 -8.61 42.76 8.63
N ALA A 812 -9.29 43.21 9.69
CA ALA A 812 -9.73 44.60 9.82
C ALA A 812 -8.53 45.52 10.06
N GLY A 813 -8.55 46.73 9.50
CA GLY A 813 -7.50 47.72 9.74
C GLY A 813 -7.31 48.71 8.61
N LEU A 814 -6.36 49.62 8.82
CA LEU A 814 -5.89 50.60 7.84
C LEU A 814 -4.36 50.52 7.77
N ALA A 815 -3.83 50.37 6.57
CA ALA A 815 -2.40 50.41 6.30
C ALA A 815 -2.13 51.38 5.16
N GLU A 816 -1.11 52.22 5.33
CA GLU A 816 -0.65 53.13 4.30
C GLU A 816 0.86 53.13 4.30
N GLY A 817 1.45 52.87 3.14
CA GLY A 817 2.89 52.85 3.00
C GLY A 817 3.38 52.25 1.67
N PRO A 818 4.70 52.17 1.49
CA PRO A 818 5.30 51.69 0.26
C PRO A 818 5.05 50.19 0.09
N VAL A 819 4.83 49.79 -1.16
CA VAL A 819 4.60 48.39 -1.53
C VAL A 819 5.93 47.67 -1.75
N ARG A 820 6.03 46.47 -1.18
CA ARG A 820 7.19 45.58 -1.30
C ARG A 820 6.75 44.18 -1.68
N PHE A 821 7.45 43.55 -2.61
CA PHE A 821 7.20 42.17 -3.02
C PHE A 821 8.08 41.22 -2.22
N LEU A 822 7.48 40.13 -1.72
CA LEU A 822 8.18 39.02 -1.08
C LEU A 822 7.82 37.68 -1.72
N ALA A 823 8.83 36.84 -1.97
CA ALA A 823 8.66 35.41 -2.24
C ALA A 823 9.73 34.60 -1.50
N PHE A 824 9.41 33.36 -1.16
CA PHE A 824 10.24 32.51 -0.32
C PHE A 824 10.53 31.18 -1.04
N GLY A 825 11.77 30.70 -0.96
CA GLY A 825 12.09 29.30 -1.21
C GLY A 825 11.71 28.42 0.00
N ASP A 826 12.16 27.17 0.01
CA ASP A 826 11.96 26.29 1.17
C ASP A 826 12.59 26.92 2.42
N LEU A 827 11.87 27.05 3.53
CA LEU A 827 12.38 27.73 4.74
C LEU A 827 12.74 26.73 5.84
N THR A 828 13.89 26.92 6.49
CA THR A 828 14.33 26.12 7.64
C THR A 828 13.70 26.64 8.92
N GLU A 829 13.12 25.73 9.70
CA GLU A 829 12.58 26.05 11.02
C GLU A 829 13.68 26.35 12.04
N ALA A 830 13.45 27.36 12.87
CA ALA A 830 14.37 27.78 13.91
C ALA A 830 14.43 26.74 15.05
N PRO A 831 15.63 26.38 15.54
CA PRO A 831 15.80 25.44 16.65
C PRO A 831 15.05 25.88 17.91
N GLY A 832 14.32 24.96 18.54
CA GLY A 832 13.57 25.20 19.79
C GLY A 832 12.12 25.66 19.59
N SER A 833 11.63 25.72 18.35
CA SER A 833 10.22 25.93 18.05
C SER A 833 9.40 24.65 18.32
N PHE A 834 9.04 24.39 19.58
CA PHE A 834 8.11 23.30 19.93
C PHE A 834 6.65 23.80 19.97
N GLY A 835 5.76 23.13 19.23
CA GLY A 835 4.32 23.43 19.13
C GLY A 835 3.89 23.93 17.73
N PRO A 836 2.60 24.25 17.51
CA PRO A 836 2.00 24.61 16.19
C PRO A 836 2.41 26.01 15.70
N ARG A 837 3.68 26.39 15.89
CA ARG A 837 4.15 27.76 15.99
C ARG A 837 5.55 27.90 15.36
N HIS A 838 5.70 27.44 14.12
CA HIS A 838 6.95 27.50 13.35
C HIS A 838 7.47 28.95 13.25
N SER A 839 8.74 29.15 13.57
CA SER A 839 9.49 30.39 13.32
C SER A 839 10.58 30.05 12.32
N TYR A 840 10.65 30.73 11.18
CA TYR A 840 11.64 30.45 10.15
C TYR A 840 12.93 31.23 10.39
N LEU A 841 14.08 30.58 10.17
CA LEU A 841 15.40 31.22 10.37
C LEU A 841 15.55 32.47 9.51
N ALA A 842 15.16 32.39 8.22
CA ALA A 842 15.22 33.51 7.28
C ALA A 842 14.34 34.71 7.68
N LEU A 843 13.24 34.48 8.42
CA LEU A 843 12.26 35.51 8.77
C LEU A 843 12.37 36.00 10.21
N ARG A 844 13.30 35.47 11.01
CA ARG A 844 13.43 35.76 12.45
C ARG A 844 13.65 37.24 12.78
N HIS A 845 14.27 37.97 11.86
CA HIS A 845 14.61 39.39 12.02
C HIS A 845 13.87 40.30 11.03
N ALA A 846 12.90 39.75 10.28
CA ALA A 846 12.14 40.53 9.32
C ALA A 846 11.13 41.45 10.03
N ASP A 847 11.16 42.74 9.70
CA ASP A 847 10.23 43.75 10.19
C ASP A 847 9.88 44.71 9.04
N PHE A 848 8.61 44.70 8.64
CA PHE A 848 8.04 45.53 7.59
C PHE A 848 6.94 46.44 8.15
N THR A 849 7.12 46.92 9.38
CA THR A 849 6.23 47.90 10.00
C THR A 849 5.98 49.09 9.06
N GLY A 850 4.69 49.40 8.84
CA GLY A 850 4.28 50.51 7.96
C GLY A 850 4.44 50.26 6.46
N GLN A 851 4.78 49.04 6.02
CA GLN A 851 4.87 48.67 4.59
C GLN A 851 3.73 47.73 4.20
N VAL A 852 3.31 47.80 2.93
CA VAL A 852 2.31 46.89 2.36
C VAL A 852 3.04 45.81 1.56
N VAL A 853 2.83 44.54 1.89
CA VAL A 853 3.56 43.42 1.30
C VAL A 853 2.72 42.70 0.24
N LEU A 854 3.25 42.54 -0.97
CA LEU A 854 2.67 41.75 -2.06
C LEU A 854 3.30 40.36 -2.10
N VAL A 855 2.48 39.30 -2.12
CA VAL A 855 2.92 37.89 -2.23
C VAL A 855 2.19 37.15 -3.35
N LEU A 856 2.81 36.10 -3.90
CA LEU A 856 2.29 35.38 -5.08
C LEU A 856 1.18 34.37 -4.76
N SER A 857 1.08 33.92 -3.52
CA SER A 857 0.12 32.89 -3.10
C SER A 857 -0.30 33.03 -1.64
N GLU A 858 -1.40 32.39 -1.28
CA GLU A 858 -1.89 32.33 0.10
C GLU A 858 -0.92 31.59 1.03
N GLU A 859 -0.22 30.58 0.51
CA GLU A 859 0.80 29.82 1.23
C GLU A 859 1.96 30.75 1.65
N GLN A 860 2.42 31.62 0.76
CA GLN A 860 3.44 32.62 1.10
C GLN A 860 2.92 33.66 2.10
N ALA A 861 1.64 34.03 2.05
CA ALA A 861 1.02 34.93 3.03
C ALA A 861 1.00 34.32 4.44
N GLN A 862 0.84 33.00 4.56
CA GLN A 862 0.85 32.29 5.84
C GLN A 862 2.23 32.32 6.52
N LEU A 863 3.31 32.24 5.73
CA LEU A 863 4.68 32.37 6.25
C LEU A 863 4.93 33.72 6.95
N LEU A 864 4.15 34.75 6.58
CA LEU A 864 4.19 36.10 7.15
C LEU A 864 3.28 36.29 8.38
N GLU A 865 2.60 35.26 8.90
CA GLU A 865 1.71 35.41 10.07
C GLU A 865 2.38 35.99 11.32
N ARG A 866 3.69 35.78 11.46
CA ARG A 866 4.49 36.24 12.62
C ARG A 866 5.39 37.42 12.33
N VAL A 867 5.45 37.85 11.07
CA VAL A 867 6.26 38.98 10.65
C VAL A 867 5.43 40.25 10.83
N THR A 868 6.01 41.27 11.45
CA THR A 868 5.35 42.57 11.58
C THR A 868 5.25 43.20 10.20
N VAL A 869 4.04 43.39 9.69
CA VAL A 869 3.77 44.00 8.38
C VAL A 869 2.64 45.02 8.53
N GLY A 870 2.68 46.10 7.74
CA GLY A 870 1.61 47.10 7.72
C GLY A 870 0.31 46.56 7.11
N GLY A 871 0.39 45.91 5.96
CA GLY A 871 -0.74 45.24 5.29
C GLY A 871 -0.26 44.18 4.29
N ILE A 872 -1.14 43.31 3.81
CA ILE A 872 -0.80 42.23 2.86
C ILE A 872 -1.73 42.27 1.63
N LEU A 873 -1.14 42.15 0.45
CA LEU A 873 -1.81 41.93 -0.83
C LEU A 873 -1.43 40.54 -1.36
N ILE A 874 -2.43 39.74 -1.70
CA ILE A 874 -2.23 38.36 -2.20
C ILE A 874 -2.67 38.31 -3.66
N VAL A 875 -1.80 37.88 -4.56
CA VAL A 875 -2.19 37.67 -5.96
C VAL A 875 -3.20 36.52 -6.04
N ALA A 876 -4.38 36.81 -6.60
CA ALA A 876 -5.41 35.81 -6.80
C ALA A 876 -4.98 34.82 -7.91
N PRO A 877 -5.24 33.51 -7.74
CA PRO A 877 -4.88 32.51 -8.75
C PRO A 877 -5.71 32.63 -10.03
N ASP A 878 -6.92 33.17 -9.93
CA ASP A 878 -7.81 33.48 -11.06
C ASP A 878 -8.74 34.66 -10.71
N ALA A 879 -9.38 35.24 -11.73
CA ALA A 879 -10.30 36.37 -11.56
C ALA A 879 -11.63 36.00 -10.88
N GLN A 880 -12.06 34.73 -10.96
CA GLN A 880 -13.32 34.28 -10.38
C GLN A 880 -13.27 34.23 -8.85
N VAL A 881 -12.10 33.99 -8.26
CA VAL A 881 -11.89 33.99 -6.80
C VAL A 881 -12.22 35.35 -6.19
N LEU A 882 -12.04 36.46 -6.91
CA LEU A 882 -12.37 37.81 -6.42
C LEU A 882 -13.88 38.05 -6.28
N GLN A 883 -14.68 37.35 -7.09
CA GLN A 883 -16.15 37.42 -7.02
C GLN A 883 -16.72 36.56 -5.88
N ARG A 884 -15.92 35.63 -5.32
CA ARG A 884 -16.36 34.74 -4.26
C ARG A 884 -16.39 35.43 -2.91
N ARG A 885 -17.44 35.15 -2.15
CA ARG A 885 -17.55 35.56 -0.76
C ARG A 885 -17.48 34.37 0.19
N ARG A 886 -16.85 34.61 1.34
CA ARG A 886 -16.76 33.68 2.47
C ARG A 886 -16.96 34.46 3.77
N THR A 887 -17.41 33.82 4.83
CA THR A 887 -17.36 34.41 6.17
C THR A 887 -15.91 34.69 6.57
N LEU A 888 -15.65 35.94 6.96
CA LEU A 888 -14.36 36.37 7.49
C LEU A 888 -14.32 35.93 8.96
N SER A 889 -13.45 35.00 9.35
CA SER A 889 -13.55 34.36 10.66
C SER A 889 -12.38 34.70 11.59
N PRO A 890 -12.51 35.62 12.54
CA PRO A 890 -11.69 35.66 13.73
C PRO A 890 -12.02 34.43 14.61
N ARG A 891 -11.00 33.65 14.97
CA ARG A 891 -11.12 32.70 16.11
C ARG A 891 -11.71 33.44 17.32
N SER A 892 -12.54 32.73 18.10
CA SER A 892 -13.15 33.28 19.33
C SER A 892 -12.09 34.00 20.19
N PRO A 893 -12.36 35.23 20.67
CA PRO A 893 -11.44 35.97 21.54
C PRO A 893 -11.10 35.24 22.85
N MET A 894 -11.82 34.15 23.18
CA MET A 894 -11.54 33.32 24.35
C MET A 894 -10.50 32.20 24.10
N SER A 895 -9.90 32.06 22.91
CA SER A 895 -8.77 31.14 22.73
C SER A 895 -7.53 31.70 23.45
N VAL A 896 -7.32 31.26 24.69
CA VAL A 896 -6.20 31.61 25.55
C VAL A 896 -4.88 31.33 24.81
N GLY A 897 -4.19 32.39 24.37
CA GLY A 897 -2.82 32.28 23.81
C GLY A 897 -2.53 33.06 22.53
N TYR A 898 -3.50 33.76 21.93
CA TYR A 898 -3.28 34.64 20.77
C TYR A 898 -3.45 36.11 21.18
N ALA A 899 -2.38 36.75 21.62
CA ALA A 899 -2.36 38.21 21.74
C ALA A 899 -2.38 38.80 20.32
N GLN A 900 -3.46 39.50 19.94
CA GLN A 900 -3.45 40.26 18.69
C GLN A 900 -2.58 41.51 18.86
N PRO A 901 -1.79 41.92 17.85
CA PRO A 901 -1.17 43.24 17.84
C PRO A 901 -2.28 44.30 17.81
N ALA A 902 -2.18 45.29 18.70
CA ALA A 902 -3.09 46.43 18.70
C ALA A 902 -2.91 47.20 17.38
N GLY A 903 -3.92 47.16 16.49
CA GLY A 903 -3.91 47.92 15.24
C GLY A 903 -4.58 47.26 14.02
N GLY A 904 -4.74 45.93 14.02
CA GLY A 904 -5.35 45.20 12.90
C GLY A 904 -4.47 45.15 11.64
N ARG A 905 -4.45 44.01 10.94
CA ARG A 905 -3.60 43.78 9.75
C ARG A 905 -4.48 43.64 8.51
N PRO A 906 -4.68 44.68 7.68
CA PRO A 906 -5.51 44.59 6.49
C PRO A 906 -4.91 43.65 5.45
N VAL A 907 -5.73 42.73 4.95
CA VAL A 907 -5.35 41.76 3.91
C VAL A 907 -6.39 41.77 2.79
N LEU A 908 -5.94 41.99 1.55
CA LEU A 908 -6.76 41.93 0.34
C LEU A 908 -6.18 40.94 -0.66
N ARG A 909 -7.05 40.28 -1.42
CA ARG A 909 -6.65 39.61 -2.67
C ARG A 909 -6.69 40.62 -3.81
N VAL A 910 -5.74 40.56 -4.73
CA VAL A 910 -5.65 41.43 -5.91
C VAL A 910 -5.59 40.60 -7.19
N SER A 911 -6.16 41.10 -8.28
CA SER A 911 -6.08 40.46 -9.60
C SER A 911 -4.64 40.44 -10.11
N GLU A 912 -4.31 39.50 -10.99
CA GLU A 912 -2.99 39.47 -11.62
C GLU A 912 -2.71 40.76 -12.41
N ALA A 913 -3.73 41.33 -13.06
CA ALA A 913 -3.62 42.61 -13.77
C ALA A 913 -3.33 43.79 -12.83
N LEU A 914 -3.97 43.84 -11.65
CA LEU A 914 -3.68 44.88 -10.65
C LEU A 914 -2.29 44.68 -10.03
N ALA A 915 -1.88 43.42 -9.82
CA ALA A 915 -0.54 43.09 -9.35
C ALA A 915 0.55 43.48 -10.36
N ASP A 916 0.35 43.23 -11.67
CA ASP A 916 1.26 43.70 -12.72
C ASP A 916 1.33 45.23 -12.77
N ARG A 917 0.23 45.93 -12.51
CA ARG A 917 0.23 47.40 -12.37
C ARG A 917 1.05 47.87 -11.17
N LEU A 918 0.94 47.20 -10.02
CA LEU A 918 1.78 47.48 -8.85
C LEU A 918 3.27 47.27 -9.13
N LEU A 919 3.60 46.31 -10.01
CA LEU A 919 4.97 45.94 -10.41
C LEU A 919 5.53 46.82 -11.54
N ALA A 920 4.70 47.60 -12.24
CA ALA A 920 5.09 48.36 -13.43
C ALA A 920 6.29 49.30 -13.18
N GLY A 921 6.36 49.91 -11.99
CA GLY A 921 7.48 50.78 -11.58
C GLY A 921 8.82 50.06 -11.40
N SER A 922 8.80 48.74 -11.20
CA SER A 922 9.99 47.90 -11.03
C SER A 922 10.47 47.21 -12.32
N GLY A 923 9.67 47.25 -13.39
CA GLY A 923 9.96 46.53 -14.65
C GLY A 923 9.76 45.01 -14.58
N GLU A 924 9.20 44.50 -13.48
CA GLU A 924 8.88 43.09 -13.26
C GLU A 924 7.43 42.78 -13.68
N THR A 925 7.12 41.49 -13.85
CA THR A 925 5.75 40.98 -14.07
C THR A 925 5.48 39.83 -13.12
N VAL A 926 4.21 39.55 -12.80
CA VAL A 926 3.82 38.42 -11.94
C VAL A 926 4.36 37.10 -12.51
N ALA A 927 4.26 36.90 -13.83
CA ALA A 927 4.80 35.71 -14.50
C ALA A 927 6.32 35.59 -14.35
N GLY A 928 7.06 36.69 -14.50
CA GLY A 928 8.51 36.73 -14.29
C GLY A 928 8.91 36.43 -12.85
N LEU A 929 8.17 36.99 -11.87
CA LEU A 929 8.41 36.76 -10.45
C LEU A 929 8.07 35.34 -10.01
N ARG A 930 7.02 34.71 -10.57
CA ARG A 930 6.71 33.29 -10.35
C ARG A 930 7.87 32.40 -10.81
N ALA A 931 8.39 32.62 -12.02
CA ALA A 931 9.51 31.84 -12.56
C ALA A 931 10.79 31.98 -11.73
N ARG A 932 11.03 33.17 -11.14
CA ARG A 932 12.16 33.40 -10.22
C ARG A 932 11.94 32.76 -8.86
N ALA A 933 10.72 32.81 -8.34
CA ALA A 933 10.36 32.19 -7.07
C ALA A 933 10.55 30.66 -7.10
N GLU A 934 10.26 30.00 -8.24
CA GLU A 934 10.52 28.57 -8.44
C GLU A 934 12.02 28.20 -8.40
N GLY A 935 12.91 29.16 -8.61
CA GLY A 935 14.36 28.97 -8.60
C GLY A 935 15.04 29.25 -7.26
N LEU A 936 14.29 29.68 -6.23
CA LEU A 936 14.84 30.01 -4.92
C LEU A 936 15.31 28.76 -4.16
N GLY A 937 16.49 28.84 -3.56
CA GLY A 937 17.06 27.79 -2.70
C GLY A 937 16.50 27.80 -1.27
N LEU A 938 17.05 26.91 -0.42
CA LEU A 938 16.70 26.83 1.01
C LEU A 938 17.05 28.14 1.74
N ASP A 939 16.12 28.68 2.52
CA ASP A 939 16.17 29.94 3.26
C ASP A 939 16.37 31.21 2.41
N GLU A 940 16.25 31.11 1.09
CA GLU A 940 16.34 32.27 0.22
C GLU A 940 15.01 33.05 0.19
N VAL A 941 15.11 34.36 0.35
CA VAL A 941 14.00 35.30 0.29
C VAL A 941 14.23 36.29 -0.83
N LEU A 942 13.30 36.34 -1.77
CA LEU A 942 13.25 37.38 -2.78
C LEU A 942 12.52 38.59 -2.21
N ASP A 943 13.26 39.65 -1.91
CA ASP A 943 12.74 40.93 -1.40
C ASP A 943 12.97 42.05 -2.41
N LEU A 944 11.88 42.66 -2.90
CA LEU A 944 11.92 43.71 -3.92
C LEU A 944 11.02 44.90 -3.55
N PRO A 945 11.56 46.11 -3.33
CA PRO A 945 10.74 47.32 -3.20
C PRO A 945 10.16 47.73 -4.57
N LEU A 946 8.87 48.07 -4.63
CA LEU A 946 8.18 48.33 -5.90
C LEU A 946 8.06 49.82 -6.26
N GLY A 947 8.35 50.73 -5.33
CA GLY A 947 8.29 52.18 -5.55
C GLY A 947 6.88 52.78 -5.58
N THR A 948 5.83 51.96 -5.52
CA THR A 948 4.42 52.37 -5.45
C THR A 948 3.97 52.50 -3.99
N GLN A 949 3.13 53.50 -3.67
CA GLN A 949 2.46 53.60 -2.36
C GLN A 949 1.06 53.01 -2.46
N ALA A 950 0.64 52.26 -1.43
CA ALA A 950 -0.71 51.74 -1.32
C ALA A 950 -1.36 52.13 0.00
N ARG A 951 -2.63 52.54 -0.07
CA ARG A 951 -3.52 52.70 1.08
C ARG A 951 -4.56 51.59 1.05
N VAL A 952 -4.49 50.68 2.03
CA VAL A 952 -5.34 49.51 2.18
C VAL A 952 -6.25 49.71 3.39
N ARG A 953 -7.56 49.67 3.19
CA ARG A 953 -8.54 49.78 4.28
C ARG A 953 -9.55 48.64 4.21
N VAL A 954 -9.70 47.94 5.32
CA VAL A 954 -10.74 46.92 5.53
C VAL A 954 -11.60 47.38 6.71
N PRO A 955 -12.71 48.11 6.45
CA PRO A 955 -13.62 48.59 7.48
C PRO A 955 -14.51 47.42 7.95
N ALA A 956 -14.16 46.83 9.09
CA ALA A 956 -14.83 45.63 9.57
C ALA A 956 -14.86 45.54 11.09
N THR A 957 -15.95 45.01 11.63
CA THR A 957 -16.20 44.84 13.07
C THR A 957 -16.42 43.37 13.42
N VAL A 958 -15.82 42.91 14.52
CA VAL A 958 -16.02 41.54 15.01
C VAL A 958 -17.39 41.44 15.66
N GLN A 959 -18.26 40.63 15.09
CA GLN A 959 -19.52 40.22 15.70
C GLN A 959 -19.24 39.05 16.64
N GLU A 960 -19.52 39.24 17.93
CA GLU A 960 -19.23 38.23 18.96
C GLU A 960 -20.47 37.43 19.36
N ARG A 961 -20.28 36.12 19.59
CA ARG A 961 -21.29 35.22 20.16
C ARG A 961 -22.64 35.23 19.42
N VAL A 962 -22.60 35.36 18.10
CA VAL A 962 -23.75 35.22 17.22
C VAL A 962 -24.31 33.80 17.32
N PRO A 963 -25.63 33.62 17.52
CA PRO A 963 -26.27 32.31 17.54
C PRO A 963 -26.11 31.56 16.21
N ALA A 964 -25.77 30.28 16.30
CA ALA A 964 -25.60 29.32 15.21
C ALA A 964 -26.41 28.07 15.56
N LEU A 965 -27.58 27.91 14.93
CA LEU A 965 -28.50 26.82 15.22
C LEU A 965 -28.13 25.58 14.40
N ASN A 966 -27.97 24.43 15.04
CA ASN A 966 -27.99 23.14 14.35
C ASN A 966 -29.38 22.52 14.49
N VAL A 967 -29.89 21.94 13.40
CA VAL A 967 -31.16 21.20 13.37
C VAL A 967 -30.84 19.70 13.33
N ILE A 968 -31.22 18.98 14.39
CA ILE A 968 -30.81 17.60 14.66
C ILE A 968 -32.05 16.71 14.83
N GLY A 969 -32.23 15.78 13.89
CA GLY A 969 -33.24 14.74 13.94
C GLY A 969 -32.62 13.36 13.91
N HIS A 970 -33.22 12.37 14.59
CA HIS A 970 -32.75 11.00 14.55
C HIS A 970 -33.85 10.01 14.12
N LEU A 971 -33.43 8.98 13.40
CA LEU A 971 -34.25 7.84 13.00
C LEU A 971 -33.71 6.60 13.73
N PRO A 972 -34.41 6.08 14.75
CA PRO A 972 -33.92 4.95 15.53
C PRO A 972 -33.83 3.67 14.69
N GLY A 973 -32.80 2.87 14.95
CA GLY A 973 -32.69 1.52 14.42
C GLY A 973 -33.77 0.59 14.97
N VAL A 974 -34.23 -0.38 14.18
CA VAL A 974 -35.24 -1.37 14.60
C VAL A 974 -34.63 -2.63 15.22
N SER A 975 -33.30 -2.78 15.19
CA SER A 975 -32.61 -3.94 15.75
C SER A 975 -32.07 -3.63 17.14
N ALA A 976 -32.56 -4.33 18.17
CA ALA A 976 -32.05 -4.18 19.53
C ALA A 976 -30.56 -4.57 19.69
N GLU A 977 -29.97 -5.24 18.70
CA GLU A 977 -28.54 -5.61 18.69
C GLU A 977 -27.66 -4.55 18.03
N TYR A 978 -28.20 -3.76 17.09
CA TYR A 978 -27.42 -2.84 16.24
C TYR A 978 -27.87 -1.38 16.34
N ASP A 979 -28.91 -1.08 17.13
CA ASP A 979 -29.47 0.27 17.28
C ASP A 979 -28.49 1.26 17.92
N SER A 980 -27.48 0.76 18.66
CA SER A 980 -26.37 1.56 19.19
C SER A 980 -25.38 2.02 18.11
N GLY A 981 -25.36 1.41 16.92
CA GLY A 981 -24.55 1.88 15.79
C GLY A 981 -25.16 3.14 15.18
N LEU A 982 -24.34 4.19 14.99
CA LEU A 982 -24.80 5.51 14.56
C LEU A 982 -24.17 5.94 13.24
N ILE A 983 -25.03 6.23 12.26
CA ILE A 983 -24.65 6.82 10.97
C ILE A 983 -25.09 8.29 10.99
N VAL A 984 -24.14 9.20 10.85
CA VAL A 984 -24.39 10.64 10.88
C VAL A 984 -24.34 11.21 9.48
N VAL A 985 -25.41 11.87 9.06
CA VAL A 985 -25.50 12.56 7.76
C VAL A 985 -25.61 14.05 8.02
N LEU A 986 -24.60 14.79 7.54
CA LEU A 986 -24.42 16.22 7.74
C LEU A 986 -24.73 16.95 6.43
N ALA A 987 -25.37 18.11 6.54
CA ALA A 987 -25.48 19.08 5.44
C ALA A 987 -25.41 20.50 6.00
N GLN A 988 -24.63 21.37 5.37
CA GLN A 988 -24.57 22.78 5.73
C GLN A 988 -25.74 23.54 5.12
N TYR A 989 -26.45 24.38 5.90
CA TYR A 989 -27.58 25.16 5.37
C TYR A 989 -27.32 26.68 5.29
N ASP A 990 -26.44 27.22 6.13
CA ASP A 990 -26.09 28.65 6.15
C ASP A 990 -25.16 29.02 4.99
N GLY A 991 -25.02 30.31 4.69
CA GLY A 991 -24.15 30.84 3.64
C GLY A 991 -23.42 32.11 4.05
N PRO A 992 -22.64 32.72 3.14
CA PRO A 992 -21.82 33.88 3.48
C PRO A 992 -22.67 35.12 3.79
N PRO A 993 -22.16 36.08 4.59
CA PRO A 993 -22.87 37.28 4.97
C PRO A 993 -23.19 38.22 3.79
N LEU A 994 -24.21 39.08 3.96
CA LEU A 994 -24.70 40.02 2.94
C LEU A 994 -23.66 41.04 2.48
N GLY A 995 -23.76 41.43 1.19
CA GLY A 995 -23.02 42.53 0.56
C GLY A 995 -22.95 43.81 1.40
N PRO A 996 -21.83 44.56 1.42
CA PRO A 996 -21.88 45.97 1.79
C PRO A 996 -22.87 46.78 0.93
N GLY A 997 -23.28 46.25 -0.24
CA GLY A 997 -24.34 46.79 -1.11
C GLY A 997 -25.56 45.87 -1.26
N GLU A 998 -25.92 45.08 -0.23
CA GLU A 998 -27.09 44.17 -0.22
C GLU A 998 -27.10 43.07 -1.30
N GLU A 999 -25.94 42.79 -1.94
CA GLU A 999 -25.80 41.65 -2.84
C GLU A 999 -26.05 40.33 -2.08
N HIS A 1000 -26.97 39.53 -2.62
CA HIS A 1000 -27.38 38.25 -2.05
C HIS A 1000 -26.53 37.11 -2.60
N TYR A 1001 -26.15 36.17 -1.73
CA TYR A 1001 -25.42 34.96 -2.08
C TYR A 1001 -26.28 33.74 -1.69
N PRO A 1002 -27.13 33.23 -2.61
CA PRO A 1002 -28.16 32.25 -2.25
C PRO A 1002 -27.62 30.88 -1.84
N GLY A 1003 -26.42 30.51 -2.29
CA GLY A 1003 -25.77 29.25 -1.90
C GLY A 1003 -26.57 28.01 -2.29
N ALA A 1004 -27.17 28.01 -3.49
CA ALA A 1004 -28.11 26.98 -3.92
C ALA A 1004 -27.45 25.60 -4.08
N SER A 1005 -26.34 25.52 -4.80
CA SER A 1005 -25.52 24.31 -4.95
C SER A 1005 -24.68 24.05 -3.70
N ALA A 1006 -24.01 25.09 -3.20
CA ALA A 1006 -23.03 24.93 -2.12
C ALA A 1006 -23.64 24.30 -0.86
N ASN A 1007 -24.83 24.78 -0.46
CA ASN A 1007 -25.42 24.49 0.84
C ASN A 1007 -26.87 23.94 0.72
N ALA A 1008 -27.78 24.66 0.05
CA ALA A 1008 -29.20 24.29 0.01
C ALA A 1008 -29.45 22.92 -0.65
N ALA A 1009 -28.72 22.58 -1.72
CA ALA A 1009 -28.83 21.30 -2.41
C ALA A 1009 -28.41 20.10 -1.53
N GLY A 1010 -27.43 20.28 -0.62
CA GLY A 1010 -27.04 19.26 0.35
C GLY A 1010 -28.17 18.95 1.32
N VAL A 1011 -28.81 19.98 1.88
CA VAL A 1011 -29.96 19.87 2.78
C VAL A 1011 -31.17 19.26 2.06
N ALA A 1012 -31.45 19.71 0.84
CA ALA A 1012 -32.53 19.15 0.04
C ALA A 1012 -32.31 17.67 -0.29
N THR A 1013 -31.08 17.28 -0.63
CA THR A 1013 -30.73 15.87 -0.83
C THR A 1013 -30.93 15.06 0.45
N LEU A 1014 -30.53 15.61 1.61
CA LEU A 1014 -30.74 15.01 2.92
C LEU A 1014 -32.23 14.80 3.23
N LEU A 1015 -33.07 15.82 3.03
CA LEU A 1015 -34.52 15.74 3.24
C LEU A 1015 -35.18 14.72 2.32
N GLU A 1016 -34.79 14.69 1.06
CA GLU A 1016 -35.31 13.74 0.07
C GLU A 1016 -34.85 12.30 0.34
N ILE A 1017 -33.65 12.09 0.90
CA ILE A 1017 -33.21 10.76 1.40
C ILE A 1017 -34.13 10.28 2.52
N ILE A 1018 -34.46 11.14 3.49
CA ILE A 1018 -35.35 10.79 4.61
C ILE A 1018 -36.74 10.42 4.07
N ARG A 1019 -37.29 11.21 3.14
CA ARG A 1019 -38.56 10.90 2.45
C ARG A 1019 -38.50 9.54 1.75
N THR A 1020 -37.42 9.28 1.01
CA THR A 1020 -37.19 8.02 0.31
C THR A 1020 -37.14 6.84 1.29
N PHE A 1021 -36.50 6.99 2.45
CA PHE A 1021 -36.46 5.94 3.48
C PHE A 1021 -37.86 5.62 4.00
N ARG A 1022 -38.64 6.65 4.34
CA ARG A 1022 -40.02 6.51 4.83
C ARG A 1022 -40.94 5.88 3.80
N ASP A 1023 -41.00 6.45 2.59
CA ASP A 1023 -41.99 6.08 1.58
C ASP A 1023 -41.69 4.69 0.96
N SER A 1024 -40.41 4.29 0.92
CA SER A 1024 -40.00 2.95 0.46
C SER A 1024 -40.16 1.85 1.53
N GLY A 1025 -40.55 2.22 2.76
CA GLY A 1025 -40.67 1.32 3.90
C GLY A 1025 -39.33 0.80 4.43
N TYR A 1026 -38.23 1.51 4.17
CA TYR A 1026 -36.91 1.13 4.66
C TYR A 1026 -36.82 1.32 6.18
N GLN A 1027 -36.50 0.23 6.89
CA GLN A 1027 -36.31 0.25 8.34
C GLN A 1027 -34.84 -0.03 8.66
N PRO A 1028 -34.02 0.90 9.12
CA PRO A 1028 -32.61 0.63 9.37
C PRO A 1028 -32.41 -0.22 10.63
N TYR A 1029 -31.37 -1.05 10.67
CA TYR A 1029 -30.95 -1.73 11.90
C TYR A 1029 -30.19 -0.80 12.83
N LYS A 1030 -29.37 0.08 12.24
CA LYS A 1030 -28.58 1.11 12.93
C LYS A 1030 -29.35 2.43 13.01
N THR A 1031 -29.02 3.25 13.99
CA THR A 1031 -29.64 4.57 14.15
C THR A 1031 -29.01 5.58 13.19
N PHE A 1032 -29.83 6.40 12.54
CA PHE A 1032 -29.36 7.54 11.74
C PHE A 1032 -29.53 8.84 12.52
N LEU A 1033 -28.52 9.69 12.46
CA LEU A 1033 -28.57 11.08 12.93
C LEU A 1033 -28.45 12.01 11.73
N PHE A 1034 -29.54 12.70 11.40
CA PHE A 1034 -29.58 13.69 10.34
C PHE A 1034 -29.39 15.08 10.93
N VAL A 1035 -28.41 15.81 10.41
CA VAL A 1035 -28.00 17.11 10.94
C VAL A 1035 -27.89 18.12 9.82
N ALA A 1036 -28.75 19.14 9.87
CA ALA A 1036 -28.51 20.36 9.12
C ALA A 1036 -27.80 21.36 10.05
N TYR A 1037 -26.56 21.71 9.74
CA TYR A 1037 -25.73 22.53 10.64
C TYR A 1037 -25.45 23.93 10.06
N SER A 1038 -25.22 24.89 10.95
CA SER A 1038 -24.65 26.19 10.61
C SER A 1038 -23.13 26.10 10.76
N GLY A 1039 -22.43 26.22 9.63
CA GLY A 1039 -21.04 25.83 9.46
C GLY A 1039 -20.07 26.96 9.13
N GLU A 1040 -20.55 28.13 8.72
CA GLU A 1040 -19.62 29.20 8.32
C GLU A 1040 -18.81 29.72 9.53
N GLY A 1041 -17.48 29.78 9.37
CA GLY A 1041 -16.54 30.24 10.41
C GLY A 1041 -15.54 29.22 10.98
N TYR A 1042 -15.42 28.02 10.41
CA TYR A 1042 -14.43 27.00 10.86
C TYR A 1042 -13.30 26.81 9.84
N GLY A 1043 -12.06 27.19 10.18
CA GLY A 1043 -10.84 26.66 9.53
C GLY A 1043 -9.73 27.68 9.15
N PRO A 1044 -8.44 27.39 9.39
CA PRO A 1044 -7.31 28.23 8.97
C PRO A 1044 -7.01 28.24 7.46
N LEU A 1045 -7.65 27.38 6.67
CA LEU A 1045 -7.37 27.16 5.25
C LEU A 1045 -8.56 27.48 4.31
N GLY A 1046 -9.51 28.29 4.79
CA GLY A 1046 -10.64 28.75 3.97
C GLY A 1046 -11.66 27.66 3.58
N ALA A 1047 -11.50 26.41 4.02
CA ALA A 1047 -12.50 25.35 3.91
C ALA A 1047 -13.33 25.27 5.19
N VAL A 1048 -14.66 25.29 5.08
CA VAL A 1048 -15.58 25.00 6.17
C VAL A 1048 -15.41 23.53 6.57
N TYR A 1049 -14.95 23.28 7.80
CA TYR A 1049 -14.90 21.93 8.37
C TYR A 1049 -16.26 21.55 8.96
N PRO A 1050 -16.75 20.31 8.74
CA PRO A 1050 -17.96 19.84 9.39
C PRO A 1050 -17.84 19.87 10.92
N PRO A 1051 -18.96 20.02 11.65
CA PRO A 1051 -18.96 20.02 13.11
C PRO A 1051 -18.38 18.71 13.67
N VAL A 1052 -17.70 18.81 14.81
CA VAL A 1052 -17.25 17.63 15.54
C VAL A 1052 -18.48 16.88 16.04
N VAL A 1053 -18.73 15.68 15.51
CA VAL A 1053 -19.93 14.89 15.80
C VAL A 1053 -20.11 14.63 17.29
N LYS A 1054 -19.00 14.45 18.03
CA LYS A 1054 -19.05 14.27 19.48
C LYS A 1054 -19.70 15.46 20.20
N ASP A 1055 -19.51 16.68 19.72
CA ASP A 1055 -20.11 17.89 20.28
C ASP A 1055 -21.61 17.96 19.95
N LEU A 1056 -22.03 17.49 18.77
CA LEU A 1056 -23.44 17.38 18.40
C LEU A 1056 -24.19 16.40 19.34
N LEU A 1057 -23.55 15.29 19.70
CA LEU A 1057 -24.13 14.31 20.62
C LEU A 1057 -24.28 14.82 22.06
N THR A 1058 -23.67 15.96 22.41
CA THR A 1058 -23.89 16.59 23.73
C THR A 1058 -25.22 17.33 23.84
N ALA A 1059 -25.89 17.60 22.71
CA ALA A 1059 -27.20 18.28 22.70
C ALA A 1059 -28.26 17.52 23.51
N LYS A 1060 -28.16 16.18 23.56
CA LYS A 1060 -29.09 15.31 24.27
C LYS A 1060 -28.33 14.44 25.27
N ALA A 1061 -28.67 14.57 26.54
CA ALA A 1061 -28.02 13.83 27.61
C ALA A 1061 -28.07 12.31 27.36
N GLY A 1062 -26.92 11.65 27.46
CA GLY A 1062 -26.78 10.19 27.28
C GLY A 1062 -26.45 9.74 25.86
N PHE A 1063 -26.68 10.56 24.81
CA PHE A 1063 -26.43 10.17 23.42
C PHE A 1063 -24.95 9.86 23.13
N SER A 1064 -24.03 10.65 23.70
CA SER A 1064 -22.59 10.46 23.53
C SER A 1064 -22.05 9.13 24.09
N ASN A 1065 -22.79 8.48 25.00
CA ASN A 1065 -22.43 7.20 25.59
C ASN A 1065 -23.29 6.04 25.05
N ALA A 1066 -24.47 6.33 24.52
CA ALA A 1066 -25.40 5.33 24.01
C ALA A 1066 -25.08 4.87 22.58
N PHE A 1067 -24.38 5.71 21.80
CA PHE A 1067 -24.14 5.49 20.39
C PHE A 1067 -22.65 5.36 20.03
N GLN A 1068 -22.33 4.39 19.19
CA GLN A 1068 -21.03 4.22 18.54
C GLN A 1068 -21.10 4.78 17.12
N ILE A 1069 -20.33 5.84 16.84
CA ILE A 1069 -20.31 6.48 15.52
C ILE A 1069 -19.59 5.55 14.53
N GLU A 1070 -20.31 5.06 13.52
CA GLU A 1070 -19.76 4.17 12.50
C GLU A 1070 -19.41 4.89 11.20
N ALA A 1071 -20.20 5.90 10.83
CA ALA A 1071 -19.99 6.68 9.62
C ALA A 1071 -20.44 8.12 9.82
N VAL A 1072 -19.70 9.05 9.21
CA VAL A 1072 -20.06 10.46 9.12
C VAL A 1072 -19.97 10.86 7.65
N VAL A 1073 -21.08 11.31 7.08
CA VAL A 1073 -21.21 11.64 5.66
C VAL A 1073 -21.63 13.11 5.56
N ASP A 1074 -20.84 13.92 4.87
CA ASP A 1074 -21.09 15.35 4.67
C ASP A 1074 -21.50 15.62 3.22
N LEU A 1075 -22.71 16.15 3.03
CA LEU A 1075 -23.33 16.41 1.74
C LEU A 1075 -23.20 17.89 1.39
N ARG A 1076 -22.38 18.22 0.39
CA ARG A 1076 -22.14 19.62 -0.02
C ARG A 1076 -21.93 19.76 -1.52
N ALA A 1077 -22.22 20.93 -2.08
CA ALA A 1077 -21.99 21.23 -3.49
C ALA A 1077 -22.59 20.15 -4.41
N LEU A 1078 -23.90 19.92 -4.32
CA LEU A 1078 -24.62 18.92 -5.09
C LEU A 1078 -25.51 19.59 -6.16
N GLY A 1079 -25.79 18.86 -7.24
CA GLY A 1079 -26.81 19.26 -8.22
C GLY A 1079 -26.41 20.32 -9.24
N ALA A 1080 -25.18 20.86 -9.22
CA ALA A 1080 -24.68 21.82 -10.21
C ALA A 1080 -23.26 21.47 -10.69
N GLY A 1081 -22.67 22.29 -11.57
CA GLY A 1081 -21.32 22.08 -12.13
C GLY A 1081 -21.33 21.45 -13.52
N GLU A 1082 -20.19 21.48 -14.21
CA GLU A 1082 -20.06 20.98 -15.59
C GLU A 1082 -19.81 19.48 -15.69
N GLY A 1083 -19.41 18.82 -14.61
CA GLY A 1083 -19.10 17.38 -14.62
C GLY A 1083 -20.34 16.49 -14.54
N ASP A 1084 -20.11 15.18 -14.70
CA ASP A 1084 -21.14 14.14 -14.85
C ASP A 1084 -21.09 13.08 -13.72
N GLY A 1085 -20.48 13.39 -12.59
CA GLY A 1085 -20.28 12.41 -11.52
C GLY A 1085 -20.07 12.99 -10.13
N LEU A 1086 -20.12 12.09 -9.14
CA LEU A 1086 -19.86 12.41 -7.75
C LEU A 1086 -18.37 12.57 -7.48
N VAL A 1087 -18.02 13.66 -6.81
CA VAL A 1087 -16.70 13.86 -6.21
C VAL A 1087 -16.75 13.37 -4.77
N ILE A 1088 -15.97 12.35 -4.47
CA ILE A 1088 -15.87 11.77 -3.12
C ILE A 1088 -14.52 12.15 -2.52
N ALA A 1089 -14.54 12.94 -1.46
CA ALA A 1089 -13.36 13.26 -0.65
C ALA A 1089 -13.33 12.32 0.56
N THR A 1090 -12.29 11.48 0.64
CA THR A 1090 -12.33 10.30 1.51
C THR A 1090 -12.17 10.62 2.99
N GLY A 1091 -11.58 11.78 3.32
CA GLY A 1091 -11.34 12.20 4.70
C GLY A 1091 -10.46 11.23 5.48
N GLY A 1092 -9.82 10.26 4.81
CA GLY A 1092 -9.13 9.13 5.43
C GLY A 1092 -9.94 7.84 5.57
N ASN A 1093 -11.27 7.83 5.39
CA ASN A 1093 -12.11 6.63 5.50
C ASN A 1093 -12.44 6.04 4.11
N ARG A 1094 -11.57 5.15 3.63
CA ARG A 1094 -11.64 4.59 2.27
C ARG A 1094 -12.65 3.46 2.11
N ARG A 1095 -12.95 2.71 3.18
CA ARG A 1095 -14.06 1.74 3.19
C ARG A 1095 -15.37 2.48 2.92
N LEU A 1096 -15.60 3.57 3.66
CA LEU A 1096 -16.78 4.41 3.47
C LEU A 1096 -16.82 4.95 2.04
N ALA A 1097 -15.71 5.49 1.53
CA ALA A 1097 -15.65 5.95 0.13
C ALA A 1097 -15.94 4.84 -0.89
N GLU A 1098 -15.41 3.63 -0.71
CA GLU A 1098 -15.64 2.48 -1.59
C GLU A 1098 -17.10 2.01 -1.59
N GLU A 1099 -17.78 2.10 -0.46
CA GLU A 1099 -19.21 1.82 -0.37
C GLU A 1099 -20.02 2.79 -1.22
N PHE A 1100 -19.73 4.09 -1.14
CA PHE A 1100 -20.37 5.10 -1.98
C PHE A 1100 -20.01 4.97 -3.46
N GLU A 1101 -18.76 4.64 -3.79
CA GLU A 1101 -18.36 4.35 -5.18
C GLU A 1101 -19.04 3.10 -5.73
N THR A 1102 -19.20 2.07 -4.91
CA THR A 1102 -19.89 0.84 -5.31
C THR A 1102 -21.37 1.12 -5.51
N ALA A 1103 -21.99 1.88 -4.62
CA ALA A 1103 -23.38 2.31 -4.79
C ALA A 1103 -23.56 3.15 -6.07
N ALA A 1104 -22.68 4.11 -6.33
CA ALA A 1104 -22.69 4.93 -7.54
C ALA A 1104 -22.54 4.09 -8.83
N ARG A 1105 -21.60 3.13 -8.85
CA ARG A 1105 -21.49 2.18 -9.98
C ARG A 1105 -22.76 1.36 -10.17
N GLN A 1106 -23.41 0.98 -9.08
CA GLN A 1106 -24.65 0.21 -9.10
C GLN A 1106 -25.87 1.04 -9.56
N THR A 1107 -25.81 2.37 -9.47
CA THR A 1107 -26.83 3.30 -9.97
C THR A 1107 -26.47 3.94 -11.32
N GLY A 1108 -25.27 3.65 -11.86
CA GLY A 1108 -24.82 4.17 -13.16
C GLY A 1108 -24.15 5.55 -13.11
N VAL A 1109 -23.81 6.05 -11.92
CA VAL A 1109 -23.23 7.37 -11.70
C VAL A 1109 -21.70 7.28 -11.68
N ALA A 1110 -21.03 8.15 -12.43
CA ALA A 1110 -19.58 8.23 -12.43
C ALA A 1110 -19.07 8.78 -11.09
N THR A 1111 -17.88 8.36 -10.66
CA THR A 1111 -17.26 8.87 -9.43
C THR A 1111 -15.83 9.27 -9.68
N THR A 1112 -15.43 10.42 -9.17
CA THR A 1112 -14.05 10.88 -9.09
C THR A 1112 -13.64 11.01 -7.63
N ARG A 1113 -12.48 10.49 -7.27
CA ARG A 1113 -11.92 10.79 -5.94
C ARG A 1113 -11.29 12.16 -5.99
N ALA A 1114 -11.62 13.02 -5.03
CA ALA A 1114 -10.90 14.27 -4.85
C ALA A 1114 -9.41 13.96 -4.66
N ARG A 1115 -8.53 14.78 -5.25
CA ARG A 1115 -7.08 14.62 -5.17
C ARG A 1115 -6.63 14.98 -3.75
N GLU A 1116 -6.76 14.05 -2.81
CA GLU A 1116 -6.05 14.13 -1.54
C GLU A 1116 -4.55 14.12 -1.88
N GLN A 1117 -3.80 15.12 -1.41
CA GLN A 1117 -2.36 14.96 -1.26
C GLN A 1117 -2.19 13.67 -0.47
N ALA A 1118 -1.64 12.66 -1.15
CA ALA A 1118 -1.32 11.41 -0.52
C ALA A 1118 -0.18 11.71 0.45
N GLU A 1119 -0.52 12.15 1.66
CA GLU A 1119 0.29 11.84 2.82
C GLU A 1119 0.27 10.31 2.92
N LEU A 1120 1.24 9.72 2.22
CA LEU A 1120 1.85 8.47 2.61
C LEU A 1120 2.44 8.70 4.00
N LEU A 1121 1.57 8.72 5.01
CA LEU A 1121 1.93 8.47 6.40
C LEU A 1121 2.28 6.98 6.48
N LEU A 1122 3.40 6.61 5.85
CA LEU A 1122 4.20 5.48 6.25
C LEU A 1122 4.59 5.79 7.70
N SER A 1123 3.82 5.25 8.65
CA SER A 1123 4.08 5.48 10.07
C SER A 1123 5.47 4.92 10.42
N PHE A 1124 6.43 5.83 10.48
CA PHE A 1124 7.74 5.63 11.07
C PHE A 1124 8.21 6.87 11.86
N ASP A 1125 7.32 7.83 12.15
CA ASP A 1125 7.63 9.05 12.91
C ASP A 1125 6.90 9.09 14.26
N ASP A 1126 7.69 9.35 15.31
CA ASP A 1126 7.26 9.64 16.68
C ASP A 1126 6.99 11.16 16.89
N ASP A 1127 7.02 12.01 15.85
CA ASP A 1127 7.10 13.48 15.98
C ASP A 1127 6.09 14.31 15.13
N ALA A 1128 4.97 13.75 14.66
CA ALA A 1128 3.97 14.54 13.94
C ALA A 1128 3.09 15.40 14.89
N PRO A 1129 2.85 16.70 14.63
CA PRO A 1129 2.19 17.60 15.57
C PRO A 1129 0.68 17.31 15.74
N THR A 1130 0.34 16.90 16.97
CA THR A 1130 -0.98 16.84 17.62
C THR A 1130 -2.15 17.54 16.89
N ALA A 1131 -2.95 16.75 16.15
CA ALA A 1131 -4.32 17.14 15.85
C ALA A 1131 -5.22 16.58 16.96
N PRO A 1132 -6.02 17.40 17.67
CA PRO A 1132 -6.79 16.94 18.83
C PRO A 1132 -7.72 15.80 18.41
N SER A 1133 -7.62 14.65 19.08
CA SER A 1133 -8.37 13.40 18.87
C SER A 1133 -9.71 13.62 18.14
N ARG A 1134 -9.67 13.66 16.81
CA ARG A 1134 -10.87 13.80 15.99
C ARG A 1134 -11.46 12.41 15.89
N GLY A 1135 -12.77 12.29 16.12
CA GLY A 1135 -13.49 11.05 15.81
C GLY A 1135 -13.37 10.68 14.33
N PRO A 1136 -14.14 9.69 13.83
CA PRO A 1136 -14.08 9.31 12.42
C PRO A 1136 -14.26 10.53 11.52
N SER A 1137 -13.28 10.78 10.64
CA SER A 1137 -13.32 11.92 9.72
C SER A 1137 -14.51 11.81 8.77
N PRO A 1138 -15.23 12.92 8.51
CA PRO A 1138 -16.38 12.92 7.62
C PRO A 1138 -15.97 12.63 6.17
N LEU A 1139 -16.72 11.74 5.52
CA LEU A 1139 -16.68 11.54 4.07
C LEU A 1139 -17.45 12.69 3.41
N SER A 1140 -16.77 13.57 2.68
CA SER A 1140 -17.46 14.64 1.95
C SER A 1140 -17.82 14.16 0.54
N ILE A 1141 -19.09 14.36 0.17
CA ILE A 1141 -19.64 14.01 -1.13
C ILE A 1141 -20.18 15.29 -1.79
N GLY A 1142 -19.74 15.54 -3.02
CA GLY A 1142 -20.24 16.61 -3.86
C GLY A 1142 -20.36 16.19 -5.31
N TRP A 1143 -20.71 17.13 -6.18
CA TRP A 1143 -20.80 16.92 -7.63
C TRP A 1143 -19.65 17.63 -8.35
N ASP A 1144 -19.16 17.02 -9.42
CA ASP A 1144 -18.00 17.54 -10.15
C ASP A 1144 -18.28 18.92 -10.78
N GLY A 1145 -17.40 19.88 -10.49
CA GLY A 1145 -17.54 21.30 -10.85
C GLY A 1145 -18.48 22.12 -9.96
N ALA A 1146 -19.29 21.51 -9.10
CA ALA A 1146 -20.26 22.24 -8.27
C ALA A 1146 -19.61 23.20 -7.27
N ALA A 1147 -18.46 22.80 -6.70
CA ALA A 1147 -17.72 23.60 -5.74
C ALA A 1147 -17.18 24.93 -6.34
N ALA A 1148 -17.08 25.03 -7.67
CA ALA A 1148 -16.62 26.25 -8.32
C ALA A 1148 -17.60 27.42 -8.13
N LEU A 1149 -18.90 27.13 -8.01
CA LEU A 1149 -19.97 28.10 -7.79
C LEU A 1149 -20.05 28.59 -6.34
N ALA A 1150 -19.43 27.89 -5.39
CA ALA A 1150 -19.56 28.19 -3.98
C ALA A 1150 -19.09 29.62 -3.66
N GLY A 1151 -19.97 30.37 -2.99
CA GLY A 1151 -19.74 31.76 -2.63
C GLY A 1151 -19.87 32.76 -3.79
N MET A 1152 -20.37 32.36 -4.95
CA MET A 1152 -20.66 33.28 -6.07
C MET A 1152 -22.11 33.79 -6.02
N PRO A 1153 -22.39 35.01 -6.51
CA PRO A 1153 -23.77 35.50 -6.66
C PRO A 1153 -24.60 34.66 -7.65
N THR A 1154 -23.92 33.98 -8.59
CA THR A 1154 -24.53 33.10 -9.60
C THR A 1154 -24.96 31.74 -9.06
N ASP A 1155 -24.62 31.39 -7.80
CA ASP A 1155 -25.06 30.15 -7.13
C ASP A 1155 -26.53 30.23 -6.71
N THR A 1156 -27.40 30.28 -7.71
CA THR A 1156 -28.85 30.42 -7.62
C THR A 1156 -29.55 29.09 -7.91
N ALA A 1157 -30.83 28.97 -7.57
CA ALA A 1157 -31.60 27.76 -7.85
C ALA A 1157 -31.67 27.42 -9.35
N ALA A 1158 -31.48 28.40 -10.25
CA ALA A 1158 -31.44 28.17 -11.70
C ALA A 1158 -30.17 27.44 -12.16
N ALA A 1159 -29.11 27.40 -11.35
CA ALA A 1159 -27.89 26.65 -11.63
C ALA A 1159 -28.01 25.15 -11.29
N LEU A 1160 -29.06 24.74 -10.58
CA LEU A 1160 -29.30 23.36 -10.17
C LEU A 1160 -29.98 22.56 -11.29
N SER A 1161 -29.61 21.29 -11.41
CA SER A 1161 -30.25 20.31 -12.28
C SER A 1161 -30.95 19.24 -11.45
N ALA A 1162 -32.23 19.00 -11.75
CA ALA A 1162 -33.00 17.92 -11.14
C ALA A 1162 -32.37 16.55 -11.42
N ASP A 1163 -31.92 16.30 -12.66
CA ASP A 1163 -31.31 15.01 -13.04
C ASP A 1163 -30.03 14.74 -12.26
N LYS A 1164 -29.19 15.76 -12.06
CA LYS A 1164 -27.94 15.64 -11.27
C LYS A 1164 -28.22 15.38 -9.79
N LEU A 1165 -29.24 16.03 -9.23
CA LEU A 1165 -29.70 15.75 -7.87
C LEU A 1165 -30.26 14.34 -7.74
N GLU A 1166 -30.99 13.85 -8.75
CA GLU A 1166 -31.55 12.51 -8.78
C GLU A 1166 -30.46 11.43 -8.80
N ASP A 1167 -29.48 11.58 -9.69
CA ASP A 1167 -28.35 10.66 -9.80
C ASP A 1167 -27.52 10.64 -8.52
N ALA A 1168 -27.17 11.81 -7.98
CA ALA A 1168 -26.46 11.94 -6.72
C ALA A 1168 -27.24 11.29 -5.56
N GLY A 1169 -28.52 11.66 -5.42
CA GLY A 1169 -29.39 11.19 -4.35
C GLY A 1169 -29.62 9.69 -4.36
N ARG A 1170 -29.82 9.07 -5.54
CA ARG A 1170 -29.97 7.61 -5.69
C ARG A 1170 -28.71 6.87 -5.24
N ALA A 1171 -27.54 7.35 -5.64
CA ALA A 1171 -26.27 6.75 -5.24
C ALA A 1171 -26.03 6.86 -3.72
N ILE A 1172 -26.26 8.05 -3.16
CA ILE A 1172 -26.08 8.32 -1.72
C ILE A 1172 -27.09 7.53 -0.89
N ALA A 1173 -28.38 7.51 -1.29
CA ALA A 1173 -29.43 6.76 -0.60
C ALA A 1173 -29.14 5.26 -0.59
N LEU A 1174 -28.67 4.68 -1.71
CA LEU A 1174 -28.31 3.28 -1.78
C LEU A 1174 -27.16 2.94 -0.82
N ALA A 1175 -26.11 3.77 -0.77
CA ALA A 1175 -25.00 3.57 0.15
C ALA A 1175 -25.46 3.64 1.61
N LEU A 1176 -26.25 4.64 1.98
CA LEU A 1176 -26.80 4.79 3.33
C LEU A 1176 -27.72 3.60 3.69
N MET A 1177 -28.58 3.13 2.78
CA MET A 1177 -29.44 1.96 3.01
C MET A 1177 -28.64 0.67 3.23
N LYS A 1178 -27.55 0.48 2.48
CA LYS A 1178 -26.65 -0.66 2.70
C LYS A 1178 -26.02 -0.60 4.08
N MET A 1179 -25.45 0.55 4.45
CA MET A 1179 -24.78 0.73 5.74
C MET A 1179 -25.74 0.57 6.92
N GLY A 1180 -26.94 1.15 6.83
CA GLY A 1180 -27.92 1.07 7.91
C GLY A 1180 -28.48 -0.33 8.16
N ARG A 1181 -28.33 -1.25 7.20
CA ARG A 1181 -28.74 -2.66 7.30
C ARG A 1181 -27.57 -3.63 7.39
N ASP A 1182 -26.36 -3.12 7.37
CA ASP A 1182 -25.16 -3.93 7.45
C ASP A 1182 -25.04 -4.55 8.84
N THR A 1183 -25.11 -5.88 8.90
CA THR A 1183 -24.89 -6.67 10.11
C THR A 1183 -23.44 -7.13 10.24
N SER A 1184 -22.58 -6.84 9.25
CA SER A 1184 -21.14 -7.03 9.37
C SER A 1184 -20.58 -5.91 10.26
N GLN A 1185 -20.75 -6.13 11.57
CA GLN A 1185 -20.39 -5.18 12.63
C GLN A 1185 -18.95 -4.72 12.55
#